data_AF-A0A401L9E4-F1
#
_entry.id   AF-A0A401L9E4-F1
#
_cell.length_a   1.000
_cell.length_b   1.000
_cell.length_c   1.000
_cell.angle_alpha   90.00
_cell.angle_beta   90.00
_cell.angle_gamma   90.00
#
_symmetry.space_group_name_H-M   'P 1'
#
loop_
_entity.id
_entity.type
_entity.pdbx_description
1 polymer ?
#
loop_
_entity_poly.entity_id
_entity_poly.type
_entity_poly.pdbx_seq_one_letter_code
_entity_poly.pdbx_strand_id
1 'polypeptide(L)'
;MVSLEAVRAHNSNLAYLGTGLVAVFVGGTSGIGLYAAREFVRHTLSPTVYLVGRNEIRATEIIDDLKSLNPSSQIRFLKADVSLLKEVDSTCAVIRSQVNHVNVLFLSCDTAEGLDKKLSLHYYARMRFIHNLMPQLTRASCNLGSEGSRNLSRVISVLGGGHETELYLDDLDLQNHYGVENCDVHATTMTSLMVEEFASRYPSTTFIHTYPGIVNSGISRESGRFVGCIVKAVMFLGRPWMVSEKESGERSLFAATSRELSTSAKSTTGDGKGGAMILNWDGSEVGNRRLLEEYRRKDVGDMPGRRDNLAPVGYVRFDIRPKQPDIIITGRSDGYPNMPDASPIHASSLPSYSQVACIGAGASGIALGATLKRWYGLEDIQYFERQADCGGTWHINTYPGCACDVPSALYSFSFAPNARWSKLMPSQKEIKSYQDGVVADYGLRQKMNFCTEVKQCIWREDASRWLLLLRNVDNGAEWAHECQVLFSATGHFAQPRSCNFPGSSSFEGAMFHSAQWDHSVSLKGKRVVVIGNGCTAAQIVPALVKQTKHVTQIIRSQHWIFPATNFTYPKVLQWIFQYVPFAMKLHRLHIFLLAENGFRLFPMTARAARLRQKRRREVEKYMRDTAPAKYHDILIPDFEVGCKRRIFNDGYLESLHSANLDLTTAKILEIVPEGVRTSDGVIPADVIVLATGFETNQFTPFMDIVGRDGSLNDHWKRYDGPEAYNSSAMSGFPNFFMLFGPNAGTGHTSALMAAENSVNYALRVLKPVFDKRADAVELSPTAEDEYSKAVQGALQKRVWNAGCQSWYINEKNWNAMAYPWTQAYFWYRSLFPIKSHWIKKTRPGGAKSGTSKYWLSLPFMLGLGVSLAYKEILLAAVPRSLEFGNKILSFIHGYASDMLSRH
;
A
#
# COMPACT_ATOMS: atom_id res chain seq x y z
N MET A 1 35.92 14.93 29.55
CA MET A 1 35.74 15.29 28.13
C MET A 1 37.09 15.66 27.55
N VAL A 2 37.48 15.10 26.40
CA VAL A 2 38.72 15.46 25.71
C VAL A 2 38.43 16.59 24.72
N SER A 3 39.19 17.68 24.79
CA SER A 3 39.03 18.81 23.88
C SER A 3 39.41 18.41 22.45
N LEU A 4 38.78 19.03 21.44
CA LEU A 4 39.08 18.73 20.04
C LEU A 4 40.53 19.10 19.68
N GLU A 5 41.09 20.11 20.32
CA GLU A 5 42.50 20.49 20.18
C GLU A 5 43.44 19.39 20.66
N ALA A 6 43.16 18.78 21.81
CA ALA A 6 43.94 17.65 22.32
C ALA A 6 43.83 16.42 21.40
N VAL A 7 42.63 16.14 20.88
CA VAL A 7 42.39 15.08 19.89
C VAL A 7 43.24 15.29 18.62
N ARG A 8 43.23 16.51 18.08
CA ARG A 8 44.02 16.84 16.88
C ARG A 8 45.53 16.81 17.15
N ALA A 9 45.98 17.31 18.30
CA ALA A 9 47.38 17.26 18.70
C ALA A 9 47.89 15.82 18.85
N HIS A 10 47.08 14.92 19.39
CA HIS A 10 47.39 13.49 19.44
C HIS A 10 47.44 12.88 18.03
N ASN A 11 46.39 13.09 17.22
CA ASN A 11 46.32 12.54 15.87
C ASN A 11 47.48 13.04 15.00
N SER A 12 47.92 14.30 15.15
CA SER A 12 49.06 14.83 14.38
C SER A 12 50.39 14.13 14.67
N ASN A 13 50.49 13.43 15.80
CA ASN A 13 51.71 12.75 16.21
C ASN A 13 51.72 11.25 15.91
N LEU A 14 50.72 10.68 15.22
CA LEU A 14 50.61 9.23 15.01
C LEU A 14 51.81 8.57 14.30
N ALA A 15 52.72 9.34 13.70
CA ALA A 15 54.00 8.86 13.18
C ALA A 15 54.85 8.17 14.26
N TYR A 16 54.66 8.47 15.55
CA TYR A 16 55.34 7.77 16.65
C TYR A 16 55.00 6.28 16.73
N LEU A 17 53.91 5.83 16.09
CA LEU A 17 53.48 4.43 16.05
C LEU A 17 54.30 3.58 15.07
N GLY A 18 55.27 4.17 14.39
CA GLY A 18 56.17 3.47 13.47
C GLY A 18 55.56 3.17 12.10
N THR A 19 56.31 2.45 11.28
CA THR A 19 55.94 2.02 9.93
C THR A 19 55.22 0.68 9.93
N GLY A 20 54.52 0.36 8.84
CA GLY A 20 53.92 -0.97 8.65
C GLY A 20 52.61 -1.20 9.41
N LEU A 21 51.92 -0.14 9.81
CA LEU A 21 50.60 -0.23 10.42
C LEU A 21 49.57 -0.73 9.41
N VAL A 22 48.74 -1.70 9.80
CA VAL A 22 47.65 -2.24 8.99
C VAL A 22 46.32 -1.87 9.63
N ALA A 23 45.45 -1.18 8.89
CA ALA A 23 44.11 -0.81 9.35
C ALA A 23 43.01 -1.27 8.39
N VAL A 24 41.90 -1.77 8.93
CA VAL A 24 40.72 -2.21 8.18
C VAL A 24 39.56 -1.29 8.54
N PHE A 25 39.07 -0.53 7.57
CA PHE A 25 37.92 0.38 7.73
C PHE A 25 36.68 -0.20 7.05
N VAL A 26 35.82 -0.81 7.84
CA VAL A 26 34.50 -1.28 7.42
C VAL A 26 33.53 -0.09 7.40
N GLY A 27 33.07 0.28 6.21
CA GLY A 27 32.35 1.53 5.97
C GLY A 27 33.25 2.72 5.61
N GLY A 28 34.52 2.49 5.23
CA GLY A 28 35.49 3.54 4.89
C GLY A 28 35.23 4.33 3.60
N THR A 29 34.09 4.13 2.94
CA THR A 29 33.73 4.81 1.66
C THR A 29 32.80 6.01 1.85
N SER A 30 32.36 6.29 3.08
CA SER A 30 31.52 7.45 3.42
C SER A 30 31.52 7.75 4.92
N GLY A 31 30.96 8.90 5.31
CA GLY A 31 30.67 9.24 6.71
C GLY A 31 31.90 9.21 7.63
N ILE A 32 31.68 8.82 8.88
CA ILE A 32 32.71 8.79 9.94
C ILE A 32 33.90 7.90 9.56
N GLY A 33 33.63 6.71 8.99
CA GLY A 33 34.67 5.76 8.59
C GLY A 33 35.66 6.33 7.56
N LEU A 34 35.16 7.14 6.62
CA LEU A 34 36.01 7.83 5.64
C LEU A 34 36.91 8.89 6.30
N TYR A 35 36.36 9.73 7.18
CA TYR A 35 37.16 10.77 7.84
C TYR A 35 38.19 10.16 8.80
N ALA A 36 37.84 9.10 9.52
CA ALA A 36 38.80 8.36 10.34
C ALA A 36 39.94 7.76 9.49
N ALA A 37 39.64 7.19 8.33
CA ALA A 37 40.65 6.67 7.40
C ALA A 37 41.57 7.78 6.86
N ARG A 38 41.03 8.96 6.52
CA ARG A 38 41.81 10.13 6.09
C ARG A 38 42.78 10.60 7.14
N GLU A 39 42.33 10.78 8.38
CA GLU A 39 43.20 11.21 9.47
C GLU A 39 44.26 10.15 9.79
N PHE A 40 43.91 8.86 9.72
CA PHE A 40 44.86 7.77 9.92
C PHE A 40 45.98 7.79 8.86
N VAL A 41 45.60 7.88 7.58
CA VAL A 41 46.56 7.94 6.47
C VAL A 41 47.43 9.19 6.52
N ARG A 42 46.84 10.35 6.85
CA ARG A 42 47.55 11.62 6.92
C ARG A 42 48.69 11.62 7.93
N HIS A 43 48.51 10.96 9.07
CA HIS A 43 49.42 11.11 10.21
C HIS A 43 50.25 9.87 10.54
N THR A 44 50.12 8.76 9.81
CA THR A 44 50.93 7.55 10.01
C THR A 44 52.00 7.38 8.93
N LEU A 45 53.07 6.63 9.25
CA LEU A 45 54.18 6.40 8.33
C LEU A 45 53.91 5.15 7.48
N SER A 46 53.72 5.35 6.17
CA SER A 46 53.53 4.28 5.17
C SER A 46 52.52 3.19 5.58
N PRO A 47 51.27 3.55 5.95
CA PRO A 47 50.27 2.58 6.41
C PRO A 47 49.74 1.71 5.27
N THR A 48 49.28 0.50 5.58
CA THR A 48 48.43 -0.32 4.71
C THR A 48 46.97 -0.21 5.18
N VAL A 49 46.08 0.25 4.30
CA VAL A 49 44.68 0.50 4.62
C VAL A 49 43.76 -0.31 3.71
N TYR A 50 42.88 -1.10 4.33
CA TYR A 50 41.79 -1.81 3.66
C TYR A 50 40.48 -1.04 3.83
N LEU A 51 39.94 -0.54 2.71
CA LEU A 51 38.60 0.05 2.65
C LEU A 51 37.60 -1.03 2.26
N VAL A 52 36.61 -1.31 3.10
CA VAL A 52 35.55 -2.28 2.81
C VAL A 52 34.24 -1.53 2.56
N GLY A 53 33.62 -1.76 1.40
CA GLY A 53 32.36 -1.12 1.02
C GLY A 53 31.76 -1.65 -0.28
N ARG A 54 30.59 -1.13 -0.70
CA ARG A 54 29.85 -1.64 -1.88
C ARG A 54 30.11 -0.88 -3.18
N ASN A 55 30.54 0.38 -3.07
CA ASN A 55 30.68 1.30 -4.22
C ASN A 55 32.14 1.44 -4.64
N GLU A 56 32.49 0.73 -5.71
CA GLU A 56 33.83 0.67 -6.30
C GLU A 56 34.23 1.99 -6.98
N ILE A 57 33.29 2.69 -7.61
CA ILE A 57 33.52 3.99 -8.25
C ILE A 57 33.95 5.02 -7.19
N ARG A 58 33.16 5.13 -6.12
CA ARG A 58 33.46 6.04 -5.01
C ARG A 58 34.73 5.65 -4.25
N ALA A 59 35.03 4.36 -4.16
CA ALA A 59 36.27 3.89 -3.55
C ALA A 59 37.50 4.32 -4.34
N THR A 60 37.43 4.36 -5.67
CA THR A 60 38.53 4.81 -6.54
C THR A 60 38.88 6.27 -6.25
N GLU A 61 37.88 7.16 -6.19
CA GLU A 61 38.08 8.59 -5.85
C GLU A 61 38.72 8.76 -4.47
N ILE A 62 38.30 7.95 -3.49
CA ILE A 62 38.84 8.00 -2.12
C ILE A 62 40.28 7.47 -2.08
N ILE A 63 40.60 6.43 -2.84
CA ILE A 63 41.97 5.89 -2.93
C ILE A 63 42.93 6.98 -3.43
N ASP A 64 42.54 7.73 -4.46
CA ASP A 64 43.38 8.80 -5.02
C ASP A 64 43.56 9.95 -4.02
N ASP A 65 42.48 10.33 -3.33
CA ASP A 65 42.53 11.31 -2.24
C ASP A 65 43.46 10.88 -1.10
N LEU A 66 43.35 9.64 -0.62
CA LEU A 66 44.23 9.11 0.43
C LEU A 66 45.69 9.02 0.00
N LYS A 67 45.96 8.62 -1.25
CA LYS A 67 47.32 8.63 -1.83
C LYS A 67 47.87 10.04 -1.96
N SER A 68 47.03 11.04 -2.23
CA SER A 68 47.47 12.45 -2.27
C SER A 68 47.87 12.97 -0.89
N LEU A 69 47.20 12.49 0.18
CA LEU A 69 47.53 12.84 1.56
C LEU A 69 48.83 12.18 2.02
N ASN A 70 49.08 10.94 1.60
CA ASN A 70 50.28 10.19 1.95
C ASN A 70 50.67 9.23 0.80
N PRO A 71 51.60 9.65 -0.09
CA PRO A 71 51.99 8.85 -1.24
C PRO A 71 52.66 7.51 -0.91
N SER A 72 53.20 7.35 0.31
CA SER A 72 53.82 6.10 0.75
C SER A 72 52.83 5.09 1.33
N SER A 73 51.54 5.44 1.41
CA SER A 73 50.49 4.55 1.88
C SER A 73 50.06 3.50 0.84
N GLN A 74 49.74 2.29 1.30
CA GLN A 74 49.15 1.24 0.49
C GLN A 74 47.65 1.16 0.75
N ILE A 75 46.82 1.63 -0.19
CA ILE A 75 45.36 1.60 -0.06
C ILE A 75 44.79 0.48 -0.93
N ARG A 76 43.98 -0.41 -0.33
CA ARG A 76 43.28 -1.51 -1.01
C ARG A 76 41.79 -1.41 -0.77
N PHE A 77 40.99 -1.60 -1.81
CA PHE A 77 39.54 -1.66 -1.70
C PHE A 77 39.05 -3.10 -1.83
N LEU A 78 38.16 -3.51 -0.93
CA LEU A 78 37.46 -4.80 -0.97
C LEU A 78 35.96 -4.52 -1.09
N LYS A 79 35.40 -4.93 -2.24
CA LYS A 79 33.98 -4.82 -2.50
C LYS A 79 33.22 -5.88 -1.71
N ALA A 80 32.40 -5.45 -0.75
CA ALA A 80 31.59 -6.35 0.06
C ALA A 80 30.33 -5.66 0.59
N ASP A 81 29.22 -6.40 0.58
CA ASP A 81 28.01 -6.11 1.32
C ASP A 81 28.06 -6.81 2.69
N VAL A 82 28.46 -6.04 3.70
CA VAL A 82 28.63 -6.52 5.07
C VAL A 82 27.31 -6.85 5.79
N SER A 83 26.15 -6.65 5.14
CA SER A 83 24.89 -7.21 5.60
C SER A 83 24.78 -8.73 5.35
N LEU A 84 25.60 -9.27 4.45
CA LEU A 84 25.69 -10.70 4.17
C LEU A 84 26.90 -11.30 4.89
N LEU A 85 26.68 -12.11 5.94
CA LEU A 85 27.77 -12.70 6.74
C LEU A 85 28.75 -13.55 5.92
N LYS A 86 28.30 -14.16 4.83
CA LYS A 86 29.18 -14.89 3.89
C LYS A 86 30.17 -13.97 3.18
N GLU A 87 29.77 -12.73 2.87
CA GLU A 87 30.67 -11.74 2.28
C GLU A 87 31.64 -11.18 3.33
N VAL A 88 31.23 -11.08 4.59
CA VAL A 88 32.14 -10.80 5.71
C VAL A 88 33.21 -11.89 5.82
N ASP A 89 32.81 -13.17 5.78
CA ASP A 89 33.74 -14.30 5.81
C ASP A 89 34.74 -14.26 4.64
N SER A 90 34.24 -14.01 3.43
CA SER A 90 35.05 -13.92 2.21
C SER A 90 36.03 -12.74 2.27
N THR A 91 35.56 -11.58 2.73
CA THR A 91 36.38 -10.37 2.91
C THR A 91 37.48 -10.59 3.93
N CYS A 92 37.16 -11.17 5.09
CA CYS A 92 38.15 -11.52 6.09
C CYS A 92 39.15 -12.53 5.55
N ALA A 93 38.71 -13.56 4.81
CA ALA A 93 39.63 -14.53 4.20
C ALA A 93 40.65 -13.87 3.27
N VAL A 94 40.24 -12.89 2.46
CA VAL A 94 41.14 -12.10 1.60
C VAL A 94 42.13 -11.27 2.42
N ILE A 95 41.68 -10.59 3.48
CA ILE A 95 42.59 -9.81 4.35
C ILE A 95 43.62 -10.75 5.00
N ARG A 96 43.16 -11.89 5.54
CA ARG A 96 44.03 -12.87 6.21
C ARG A 96 45.09 -13.48 5.29
N SER A 97 44.81 -13.63 4.00
CA SER A 97 45.78 -14.17 3.04
C SER A 97 46.81 -13.13 2.59
N GLN A 98 46.57 -11.84 2.84
CA GLN A 98 47.40 -10.75 2.37
C GLN A 98 48.22 -10.06 3.46
N VAL A 99 47.79 -10.11 4.72
CA VAL A 99 48.49 -9.50 5.85
C VAL A 99 48.63 -10.46 7.03
N ASN A 100 49.79 -10.37 7.70
CA ASN A 100 50.08 -11.19 8.86
C ASN A 100 49.49 -10.63 10.16
N HIS A 101 49.29 -9.31 10.25
CA HIS A 101 48.74 -8.61 11.40
C HIS A 101 47.76 -7.50 10.98
N VAL A 102 46.88 -7.10 11.91
CA VAL A 102 45.95 -5.95 11.77
C VAL A 102 46.03 -5.16 13.06
N ASN A 103 46.41 -3.88 13.00
CA ASN A 103 46.56 -3.02 14.16
C ASN A 103 45.25 -2.35 14.59
N VAL A 104 44.44 -1.94 13.60
CA VAL A 104 43.17 -1.24 13.85
C VAL A 104 42.06 -1.86 12.99
N LEU A 105 41.01 -2.36 13.65
CA LEU A 105 39.75 -2.76 13.01
C LEU A 105 38.68 -1.72 13.34
N PHE A 106 38.29 -0.93 12.35
CA PHE A 106 37.33 0.16 12.48
C PHE A 106 35.99 -0.25 11.87
N LEU A 107 34.95 -0.34 12.71
CA LEU A 107 33.62 -0.84 12.36
C LEU A 107 32.60 0.31 12.45
N SER A 108 32.40 0.99 11.32
CA SER A 108 31.39 2.02 11.15
C SER A 108 30.56 1.67 9.93
N CYS A 109 29.80 0.58 10.01
CA CYS A 109 29.05 0.11 8.84
C CYS A 109 27.88 1.07 8.57
N ASP A 110 27.97 1.78 7.45
CA ASP A 110 26.87 2.53 6.88
C ASP A 110 26.44 1.86 5.58
N THR A 111 25.16 1.51 5.49
CA THR A 111 24.55 0.83 4.34
C THR A 111 23.49 1.73 3.73
N ALA A 112 23.35 1.65 2.41
CA ALA A 112 22.36 2.36 1.59
C ALA A 112 21.02 1.60 1.51
N GLU A 113 20.95 0.45 2.19
CA GLU A 113 19.69 -0.19 2.52
C GLU A 113 19.33 0.33 3.92
N GLY A 114 18.10 0.81 4.07
CA GLY A 114 17.67 1.67 5.16
C GLY A 114 18.01 1.23 6.58
N LEU A 115 17.79 2.16 7.51
CA LEU A 115 18.05 2.06 8.95
C LEU A 115 17.47 0.80 9.63
N ASP A 116 16.52 0.15 8.98
CA ASP A 116 15.66 -0.94 9.46
C ASP A 116 16.32 -2.34 9.36
N LYS A 117 17.16 -2.59 8.33
CA LYS A 117 18.08 -3.76 8.28
C LYS A 117 19.40 -3.51 9.02
N LYS A 118 19.77 -2.25 9.20
CA LYS A 118 21.02 -1.79 9.83
C LYS A 118 21.10 -2.06 11.32
N LEU A 119 20.01 -2.40 12.00
CA LEU A 119 20.03 -2.49 13.46
C LEU A 119 19.71 -3.91 13.97
N SER A 120 19.01 -4.74 13.19
CA SER A 120 18.70 -6.13 13.60
C SER A 120 19.82 -7.16 13.38
N LEU A 121 20.73 -6.96 12.42
CA LEU A 121 21.79 -7.94 12.08
C LEU A 121 23.23 -7.42 12.21
N HIS A 122 23.35 -6.16 12.61
CA HIS A 122 24.57 -5.38 12.48
C HIS A 122 25.61 -5.65 13.56
N TYR A 123 25.16 -6.12 14.73
CA TYR A 123 26.06 -6.65 15.75
C TYR A 123 26.66 -8.01 15.32
N TYR A 124 25.92 -8.87 14.60
CA TYR A 124 26.49 -10.12 14.06
C TYR A 124 27.62 -9.89 13.05
N ALA A 125 27.47 -8.90 12.15
CA ALA A 125 28.53 -8.56 11.21
C ALA A 125 29.81 -8.09 11.94
N ARG A 126 29.67 -7.25 12.98
CA ARG A 126 30.80 -6.82 13.83
C ARG A 126 31.45 -7.99 14.54
N MET A 127 30.65 -8.82 15.22
CA MET A 127 31.12 -10.02 15.90
C MET A 127 31.90 -10.92 14.94
N ARG A 128 31.40 -11.09 13.71
CA ARG A 128 32.02 -11.93 12.68
C ARG A 128 33.32 -11.35 12.15
N PHE A 129 33.40 -10.04 11.89
CA PHE A 129 34.66 -9.37 11.53
C PHE A 129 35.72 -9.53 12.61
N ILE A 130 35.34 -9.25 13.86
CA ILE A 130 36.24 -9.37 15.03
C ILE A 130 36.72 -10.81 15.17
N HIS A 131 35.81 -11.78 15.20
CA HIS A 131 36.13 -13.20 15.33
C HIS A 131 37.10 -13.67 14.24
N ASN A 132 36.80 -13.37 12.97
CA ASN A 132 37.59 -13.85 11.84
C ASN A 132 38.98 -13.21 11.75
N LEU A 133 39.13 -11.94 12.13
CA LEU A 133 40.40 -11.21 12.08
C LEU A 133 41.16 -11.25 13.41
N MET A 134 40.63 -11.93 14.43
CA MET A 134 41.29 -12.05 15.72
C MET A 134 42.71 -12.61 15.64
N PRO A 135 43.04 -13.63 14.81
CA PRO A 135 44.41 -14.11 14.69
C PRO A 135 45.40 -13.01 14.27
N GLN A 136 44.99 -12.08 13.40
CA GLN A 136 45.79 -10.95 12.94
C GLN A 136 45.88 -9.84 14.00
N LEU A 137 44.78 -9.57 14.71
CA LEU A 137 44.74 -8.62 15.83
C LEU A 137 45.65 -9.09 16.98
N THR A 138 45.61 -10.37 17.34
CA THR A 138 46.47 -10.97 18.37
C THR A 138 47.95 -10.93 17.97
N ARG A 139 48.29 -11.10 16.69
CA ARG A 139 49.69 -10.94 16.23
C ARG A 139 50.17 -9.49 16.34
N ALA A 140 49.29 -8.52 16.07
CA ALA A 140 49.61 -7.10 16.27
C ALA A 140 49.83 -6.74 17.74
N SER A 141 49.23 -7.48 18.69
CA SER A 141 49.49 -7.29 20.12
C SER A 141 50.76 -8.00 20.61
N CYS A 142 51.23 -9.05 19.91
CA CYS A 142 52.43 -9.82 20.26
C CYS A 142 53.73 -9.40 19.53
N ASN A 143 53.67 -8.58 18.48
CA ASN A 143 54.85 -8.20 17.68
C ASN A 143 55.83 -7.32 18.48
N LEU A 144 56.85 -7.96 19.05
CA LEU A 144 58.10 -7.37 19.52
C LEU A 144 59.16 -7.56 18.44
N GLY A 145 59.44 -6.55 17.60
CA GLY A 145 60.42 -6.67 16.53
C GLY A 145 60.93 -5.35 15.93
N SER A 146 62.09 -4.92 16.41
CA SER A 146 63.19 -4.13 15.81
C SER A 146 63.00 -2.80 15.06
N GLU A 147 61.81 -2.35 14.64
CA GLU A 147 61.66 -1.00 14.06
C GLU A 147 60.35 -0.32 14.50
N GLY A 148 60.42 0.42 15.60
CA GLY A 148 59.50 1.53 15.94
C GLY A 148 58.01 1.25 16.19
N SER A 149 57.41 0.15 15.70
CA SER A 149 55.97 -0.09 15.84
C SER A 149 55.64 -0.75 17.17
N ARG A 150 55.12 0.05 18.10
CA ARG A 150 54.70 -0.37 19.43
C ARG A 150 53.37 -1.13 19.36
N ASN A 151 53.19 -2.15 20.21
CA ASN A 151 52.02 -3.02 20.35
C ASN A 151 50.67 -2.26 20.25
N LEU A 152 50.10 -2.16 19.05
CA LEU A 152 48.81 -1.54 18.78
C LEU A 152 47.89 -2.60 18.19
N SER A 153 46.95 -3.09 19.00
CA SER A 153 45.82 -3.93 18.59
C SER A 153 44.53 -3.33 19.14
N ARG A 154 43.67 -2.83 18.24
CA ARG A 154 42.51 -2.02 18.56
C ARG A 154 41.32 -2.39 17.69
N VAL A 155 40.17 -2.55 18.32
CA VAL A 155 38.86 -2.69 17.66
C VAL A 155 37.98 -1.55 18.11
N ILE A 156 37.43 -0.80 17.16
CA ILE A 156 36.47 0.26 17.44
C ILE A 156 35.18 0.02 16.68
N SER A 157 34.08 0.04 17.43
CA SER A 157 32.72 -0.06 16.91
C SER A 157 32.00 1.26 17.16
N VAL A 158 31.63 1.94 16.08
CA VAL A 158 30.90 3.21 16.14
C VAL A 158 29.41 2.93 15.99
N LEU A 159 28.68 2.97 17.12
CA LEU A 159 27.25 2.74 17.27
C LEU A 159 26.86 3.14 18.71
N GLY A 160 25.69 3.75 18.94
CA GLY A 160 24.95 3.95 20.21
C GLY A 160 25.55 3.87 21.64
N GLY A 161 26.86 3.77 21.89
CA GLY A 161 27.44 3.43 23.20
C GLY A 161 26.96 4.36 24.33
N GLY A 162 26.50 3.79 25.44
CA GLY A 162 25.88 4.55 26.52
C GLY A 162 24.34 4.64 26.45
N HIS A 163 23.72 4.15 25.38
CA HIS A 163 22.27 4.05 25.22
C HIS A 163 21.76 2.60 25.39
N GLU A 164 22.44 1.78 26.19
CA GLU A 164 22.03 0.38 26.41
C GLU A 164 20.73 0.29 27.20
N THR A 165 19.79 -0.49 26.67
CA THR A 165 18.55 -0.88 27.36
C THR A 165 18.29 -2.38 27.21
N GLU A 166 17.23 -2.90 27.85
CA GLU A 166 16.95 -4.33 27.95
C GLU A 166 16.73 -5.01 26.59
N LEU A 167 17.30 -6.21 26.45
CA LEU A 167 17.12 -7.10 25.31
C LEU A 167 15.88 -7.99 25.47
N TYR A 168 15.19 -8.23 24.37
CA TYR A 168 14.23 -9.32 24.21
C TYR A 168 14.97 -10.63 24.01
N LEU A 169 15.33 -11.31 25.11
CA LEU A 169 16.15 -12.53 25.08
C LEU A 169 15.50 -13.71 24.32
N ASP A 170 14.17 -13.80 24.35
CA ASP A 170 13.42 -14.82 23.60
C ASP A 170 13.18 -14.44 22.12
N ASP A 171 13.63 -13.25 21.72
CA ASP A 171 13.40 -12.67 20.39
C ASP A 171 14.59 -11.78 19.95
N LEU A 172 15.82 -12.33 20.04
CA LEU A 172 17.04 -11.59 19.72
C LEU A 172 17.06 -11.04 18.28
N ASP A 173 16.44 -11.76 17.35
CA ASP A 173 16.30 -11.37 15.95
C ASP A 173 15.15 -10.37 15.72
N LEU A 174 14.44 -9.99 16.79
CA LEU A 174 13.32 -9.05 16.80
C LEU A 174 12.23 -9.42 15.78
N GLN A 175 11.89 -10.72 15.69
CA GLN A 175 10.84 -11.22 14.80
C GLN A 175 9.45 -10.80 15.30
N ASN A 176 9.25 -10.76 16.60
CA ASN A 176 7.98 -10.44 17.25
C ASN A 176 7.95 -9.00 17.81
N HIS A 177 9.10 -8.45 18.21
CA HIS A 177 9.26 -7.12 18.80
C HIS A 177 9.90 -6.11 17.84
N TYR A 178 9.69 -6.28 16.52
CA TYR A 178 10.29 -5.43 15.51
C TYR A 178 9.84 -3.97 15.62
N GLY A 179 10.78 -3.07 15.93
CA GLY A 179 10.61 -1.62 15.92
C GLY A 179 11.97 -0.95 15.78
N VAL A 180 12.05 0.24 15.14
CA VAL A 180 13.34 0.91 14.90
C VAL A 180 14.07 1.22 16.21
N GLU A 181 13.33 1.65 17.24
CA GLU A 181 13.84 1.85 18.59
C GLU A 181 14.36 0.54 19.20
N ASN A 182 13.57 -0.54 19.12
CA ASN A 182 13.97 -1.86 19.61
C ASN A 182 15.20 -2.41 18.87
N CYS A 183 15.29 -2.19 17.56
CA CYS A 183 16.46 -2.57 16.77
C CYS A 183 17.69 -1.75 17.20
N ASP A 184 17.55 -0.43 17.40
CA ASP A 184 18.66 0.44 17.82
C ASP A 184 19.20 0.05 19.20
N VAL A 185 18.28 -0.20 20.12
CA VAL A 185 18.53 -0.75 21.45
C VAL A 185 19.24 -2.10 21.37
N HIS A 186 18.69 -3.07 20.62
CA HIS A 186 19.30 -4.39 20.48
C HIS A 186 20.70 -4.29 19.89
N ALA A 187 20.89 -3.48 18.85
CA ALA A 187 22.20 -3.29 18.22
C ALA A 187 23.20 -2.68 19.20
N THR A 188 22.77 -1.70 19.98
CA THR A 188 23.60 -1.01 20.97
C THR A 188 23.99 -1.95 22.11
N THR A 189 23.01 -2.56 22.78
CA THR A 189 23.26 -3.45 23.93
C THR A 189 24.04 -4.69 23.52
N MET A 190 23.73 -5.33 22.37
CA MET A 190 24.50 -6.48 21.86
C MET A 190 25.94 -6.12 21.49
N THR A 191 26.19 -4.90 21.00
CA THR A 191 27.55 -4.43 20.69
C THR A 191 28.35 -4.15 21.95
N SER A 192 27.73 -3.59 23.00
CA SER A 192 28.36 -3.42 24.31
C SER A 192 28.73 -4.77 24.94
N LEU A 193 27.79 -5.74 24.96
CA LEU A 193 28.05 -7.10 25.44
C LEU A 193 29.16 -7.81 24.65
N MET A 194 29.14 -7.68 23.32
CA MET A 194 30.19 -8.20 22.45
C MET A 194 31.58 -7.66 22.83
N VAL A 195 31.70 -6.34 22.97
CA VAL A 195 32.98 -5.67 23.27
C VAL A 195 33.54 -6.15 24.61
N GLU A 196 32.70 -6.31 25.63
CA GLU A 196 33.09 -6.85 26.93
C GLU A 196 33.54 -8.32 26.85
N GLU A 197 32.81 -9.15 26.11
CA GLU A 197 33.11 -10.58 25.98
C GLU A 197 34.38 -10.86 25.18
N PHE A 198 34.63 -10.10 24.09
CA PHE A 198 35.89 -10.24 23.37
C PHE A 198 37.07 -9.73 24.19
N ALA A 199 36.89 -8.69 25.00
CA ALA A 199 37.97 -8.17 25.83
C ALA A 199 38.32 -9.10 27.00
N SER A 200 37.35 -9.85 27.54
CA SER A 200 37.61 -10.90 28.54
C SER A 200 38.44 -12.05 27.96
N ARG A 201 38.18 -12.44 26.71
CA ARG A 201 38.89 -13.53 26.01
C ARG A 201 40.25 -13.11 25.45
N TYR A 202 40.42 -11.85 25.08
CA TYR A 202 41.61 -11.33 24.41
C TYR A 202 42.17 -10.09 25.12
N PRO A 203 42.76 -10.23 26.32
CA PRO A 203 43.17 -9.09 27.16
C PRO A 203 44.31 -8.25 26.55
N SER A 204 45.00 -8.76 25.54
CA SER A 204 46.04 -8.04 24.80
C SER A 204 45.50 -7.11 23.69
N THR A 205 44.19 -7.13 23.42
CA THR A 205 43.51 -6.26 22.46
C THR A 205 42.51 -5.37 23.19
N THR A 206 42.43 -4.09 22.80
CA THR A 206 41.42 -3.18 23.35
C THR A 206 40.22 -3.09 22.42
N PHE A 207 39.01 -3.20 22.99
CA PHE A 207 37.74 -3.16 22.29
C PHE A 207 36.94 -1.95 22.76
N ILE A 208 36.49 -1.12 21.82
CA ILE A 208 35.84 0.16 22.11
C ILE A 208 34.49 0.21 21.42
N HIS A 209 33.42 0.49 22.16
CA HIS A 209 32.09 0.83 21.64
C HIS A 209 31.86 2.33 21.83
N THR A 210 31.60 3.09 20.77
CA THR A 210 31.51 4.56 20.88
C THR A 210 30.27 5.15 20.24
N TYR A 211 29.63 6.08 20.95
CA TYR A 211 28.58 6.94 20.42
C TYR A 211 29.18 8.16 19.71
N PRO A 212 28.86 8.40 18.43
CA PRO A 212 29.50 9.46 17.64
C PRO A 212 28.90 10.86 17.81
N GLY A 213 27.84 11.02 18.62
CA GLY A 213 27.04 12.24 18.70
C GLY A 213 25.95 12.31 17.62
N ILE A 214 25.17 13.39 17.62
CA ILE A 214 24.18 13.65 16.56
C ILE A 214 24.94 14.10 15.30
N VAL A 215 25.21 13.17 14.39
CA VAL A 215 25.92 13.43 13.13
C VAL A 215 24.96 13.48 11.94
N ASN A 216 25.35 14.18 10.87
CA ASN A 216 24.59 14.17 9.61
C ASN A 216 24.80 12.85 8.87
N SER A 217 24.14 11.78 9.33
CA SER A 217 24.26 10.41 8.83
C SER A 217 23.74 10.18 7.40
N GLY A 218 23.52 11.22 6.60
CA GLY A 218 23.08 11.07 5.22
C GLY A 218 21.64 10.58 5.05
N ILE A 219 20.83 10.48 6.11
CA ILE A 219 19.40 10.06 6.07
C ILE A 219 18.58 10.84 5.02
N SER A 220 18.97 12.10 4.76
CA SER A 220 18.35 12.95 3.73
C SER A 220 18.55 12.44 2.29
N ARG A 221 19.60 11.65 2.01
CA ARG A 221 19.90 11.06 0.68
C ARG A 221 19.01 9.87 0.36
N GLU A 222 18.47 9.20 1.37
CA GLU A 222 17.61 8.01 1.24
C GLU A 222 16.11 8.33 1.32
N SER A 223 15.79 9.60 1.58
CA SER A 223 14.44 10.12 1.71
C SER A 223 13.93 10.66 0.37
N GLY A 224 12.73 10.27 -0.08
CA GLY A 224 12.13 10.80 -1.32
C GLY A 224 12.09 12.33 -1.34
N ARG A 225 12.14 12.98 -2.53
CA ARG A 225 12.36 14.44 -2.73
C ARG A 225 11.65 15.36 -1.72
N PHE A 226 10.40 15.06 -1.35
CA PHE A 226 9.62 15.83 -0.38
C PHE A 226 10.11 15.67 1.07
N VAL A 227 10.36 14.42 1.50
CA VAL A 227 10.93 14.09 2.81
C VAL A 227 12.38 14.58 2.89
N GLY A 228 13.14 14.48 1.81
CA GLY A 228 14.49 15.03 1.71
C GLY A 228 14.55 16.55 1.95
N CYS A 229 13.54 17.32 1.52
CA CYS A 229 13.46 18.75 1.82
C CYS A 229 13.11 19.02 3.30
N ILE A 230 12.23 18.24 3.90
CA ILE A 230 11.85 18.38 5.32
C ILE A 230 13.02 17.97 6.23
N VAL A 231 13.68 16.84 5.94
CA VAL A 231 14.89 16.40 6.66
C VAL A 231 16.01 17.42 6.50
N LYS A 232 16.18 18.01 5.31
CA LYS A 232 17.14 19.11 5.11
C LYS A 232 16.78 20.35 5.95
N ALA A 233 15.50 20.69 6.11
CA ALA A 233 15.06 21.80 6.94
C ALA A 233 15.25 21.53 8.45
N VAL A 234 14.94 20.33 8.93
CA VAL A 234 15.15 19.91 10.33
C VAL A 234 16.65 19.83 10.64
N MET A 235 17.45 19.20 9.76
CA MET A 235 18.91 19.15 9.89
C MET A 235 19.54 20.55 9.82
N PHE A 236 18.95 21.48 9.07
CA PHE A 236 19.41 22.88 9.02
C PHE A 236 19.17 23.61 10.35
N LEU A 237 18.01 23.39 11.00
CA LEU A 237 17.68 23.97 12.31
C LEU A 237 18.46 23.32 13.46
N GLY A 238 18.79 22.03 13.35
CA GLY A 238 19.56 21.29 14.36
C GLY A 238 21.09 21.50 14.32
N ARG A 239 21.61 22.21 13.31
CA ARG A 239 23.07 22.42 13.08
C ARG A 239 23.88 22.82 14.33
N PRO A 240 23.40 23.67 15.25
CA PRO A 240 24.19 24.05 16.43
C PRO A 240 24.50 22.90 17.41
N TRP A 241 23.72 21.83 17.39
CA TRP A 241 23.85 20.67 18.30
C TRP A 241 24.40 19.42 17.62
N MET A 242 24.85 19.54 16.36
CA MET A 242 25.37 18.42 15.58
C MET A 242 26.89 18.39 15.60
N VAL A 243 27.45 17.19 15.74
CA VAL A 243 28.88 16.96 15.55
C VAL A 243 29.12 16.72 14.06
N SER A 244 30.15 17.36 13.49
CA SER A 244 30.50 17.14 12.09
C SER A 244 31.06 15.72 11.88
N GLU A 245 30.79 15.09 10.73
CA GLU A 245 31.36 13.77 10.41
C GLU A 245 32.90 13.75 10.50
N LYS A 246 33.52 14.90 10.20
CA LYS A 246 34.97 15.11 10.34
C LYS A 246 35.39 15.04 11.80
N GLU A 247 34.75 15.81 12.68
CA GLU A 247 35.06 15.80 14.11
C GLU A 247 34.83 14.41 14.73
N SER A 248 33.70 13.76 14.43
CA SER A 248 33.44 12.40 14.90
C SER A 248 34.50 11.41 14.38
N GLY A 249 35.00 11.58 13.15
CA GLY A 249 36.11 10.79 12.61
C GLY A 249 37.43 11.02 13.35
N GLU A 250 37.79 12.28 13.61
CA GLU A 250 38.99 12.69 14.37
C GLU A 250 38.97 12.08 15.79
N ARG A 251 37.83 12.17 16.47
CA ARG A 251 37.62 11.61 17.82
C ARG A 251 37.61 10.08 17.85
N SER A 252 36.99 9.44 16.86
CA SER A 252 37.01 7.96 16.76
C SER A 252 38.43 7.44 16.52
N LEU A 253 39.23 8.14 15.70
CA LEU A 253 40.62 7.79 15.48
C LEU A 253 41.47 7.97 16.75
N PHE A 254 41.25 9.05 17.49
CA PHE A 254 41.90 9.25 18.79
C PHE A 254 41.59 8.08 19.74
N ALA A 255 40.32 7.67 19.84
CA ALA A 255 39.94 6.50 20.62
C ALA A 255 40.66 5.22 20.16
N ALA A 256 40.80 5.04 18.84
CA ALA A 256 41.46 3.88 18.26
C ALA A 256 43.00 3.88 18.38
N THR A 257 43.64 4.96 18.85
CA THR A 257 45.12 5.07 18.84
C THR A 257 45.73 5.60 20.14
N SER A 258 44.91 6.16 21.03
CA SER A 258 45.35 6.67 22.33
C SER A 258 45.84 5.54 23.25
N ARG A 259 46.87 5.87 24.04
CA ARG A 259 47.39 4.98 25.09
C ARG A 259 46.61 5.07 26.39
N GLU A 260 46.02 6.21 26.67
CA GLU A 260 45.21 6.43 27.88
C GLU A 260 43.98 5.51 27.87
N LEU A 261 43.52 5.16 26.67
CA LEU A 261 42.41 4.24 26.41
C LEU A 261 42.90 2.81 26.10
N SER A 262 44.04 2.38 26.67
CA SER A 262 44.63 1.04 26.43
C SER A 262 44.53 0.11 27.64
N THR A 263 44.60 -1.20 27.38
CA THR A 263 44.59 -2.26 28.41
C THR A 263 45.69 -2.09 29.46
N SER A 264 46.89 -1.64 29.06
CA SER A 264 48.03 -1.42 29.97
C SER A 264 47.88 -0.22 30.90
N ALA A 265 47.00 0.75 30.60
CA ALA A 265 46.78 1.92 31.46
C ALA A 265 45.79 1.66 32.61
N LYS A 266 44.95 0.62 32.51
CA LYS A 266 43.94 0.25 33.53
C LYS A 266 44.34 -0.94 34.40
N SER A 267 45.44 -1.65 34.12
CA SER A 267 45.92 -2.74 34.98
C SER A 267 46.43 -2.27 36.35
N THR A 268 46.58 -0.97 36.56
CA THR A 268 46.97 -0.35 37.83
C THR A 268 45.80 -0.11 38.81
N THR A 269 44.53 -0.29 38.41
CA THR A 269 43.36 0.00 39.27
C THR A 269 42.64 -1.24 39.83
N GLY A 270 43.09 -2.46 39.54
CA GLY A 270 42.62 -3.67 40.23
C GLY A 270 41.21 -4.19 39.87
N ASP A 271 40.50 -3.58 38.93
CA ASP A 271 39.07 -3.88 38.70
C ASP A 271 38.76 -5.11 37.82
N GLY A 272 39.76 -5.88 37.37
CA GLY A 272 39.55 -7.12 36.59
C GLY A 272 38.85 -6.95 35.23
N LYS A 273 38.55 -5.72 34.79
CA LYS A 273 37.88 -5.42 33.51
C LYS A 273 38.92 -5.31 32.39
N GLY A 274 39.27 -6.46 31.81
CA GLY A 274 40.13 -6.53 30.62
C GLY A 274 39.55 -5.71 29.47
N GLY A 275 40.33 -4.75 28.95
CA GLY A 275 40.29 -4.19 27.59
C GLY A 275 39.01 -3.61 26.96
N ALA A 276 37.84 -3.63 27.61
CA ALA A 276 36.59 -3.11 27.06
C ALA A 276 36.30 -1.67 27.52
N MET A 277 35.90 -0.80 26.59
CA MET A 277 35.52 0.58 26.89
C MET A 277 34.27 0.98 26.12
N ILE A 278 33.33 1.64 26.80
CA ILE A 278 32.13 2.23 26.18
C ILE A 278 32.25 3.74 26.33
N LEU A 279 32.28 4.48 25.23
CA LEU A 279 32.65 5.90 25.20
C LEU A 279 31.58 6.77 24.54
N ASN A 280 31.32 7.94 25.13
CA ASN A 280 30.51 8.99 24.54
C ASN A 280 31.32 9.77 23.49
N TRP A 281 30.66 10.66 22.73
CA TRP A 281 31.27 11.41 21.64
C TRP A 281 32.42 12.31 22.09
N ASP A 282 32.41 12.75 23.35
CA ASP A 282 33.43 13.60 23.98
C ASP A 282 34.59 12.80 24.62
N GLY A 283 34.61 11.48 24.47
CA GLY A 283 35.60 10.56 25.03
C GLY A 283 35.39 10.19 26.51
N SER A 284 34.29 10.63 27.14
CA SER A 284 33.93 10.18 28.49
C SER A 284 33.46 8.72 28.50
N GLU A 285 33.82 7.98 29.55
CA GLU A 285 33.35 6.60 29.72
C GLU A 285 31.88 6.62 30.16
N VAL A 286 31.05 5.89 29.41
CA VAL A 286 29.60 5.75 29.62
C VAL A 286 29.21 4.28 29.60
N GLY A 287 27.91 3.98 29.65
CA GLY A 287 27.40 2.61 29.57
C GLY A 287 26.54 2.23 30.77
N ASN A 288 25.44 1.51 30.53
CA ASN A 288 24.57 0.98 31.59
C ASN A 288 25.22 -0.22 32.31
N ARG A 289 26.21 0.04 33.17
CA ARG A 289 27.00 -1.00 33.86
C ARG A 289 26.14 -2.00 34.64
N ARG A 290 25.08 -1.51 35.30
CA ARG A 290 24.15 -2.35 36.07
C ARG A 290 23.47 -3.39 35.19
N LEU A 291 22.97 -2.97 34.03
CA LEU A 291 22.31 -3.86 33.07
C LEU A 291 23.28 -4.89 32.49
N LEU A 292 24.49 -4.47 32.11
CA LEU A 292 25.50 -5.38 31.54
C LEU A 292 25.99 -6.41 32.57
N GLU A 293 26.21 -6.00 33.83
CA GLU A 293 26.57 -6.91 34.93
C GLU A 293 25.44 -7.89 35.27
N GLU A 294 24.18 -7.46 35.16
CA GLU A 294 23.01 -8.34 35.34
C GLU A 294 22.95 -9.45 34.28
N TYR A 295 23.22 -9.14 33.01
CA TYR A 295 23.29 -10.14 31.94
C TYR A 295 24.42 -11.15 32.14
N ARG A 296 25.58 -10.72 32.67
CA ARG A 296 26.68 -11.64 33.02
C ARG A 296 26.31 -12.55 34.18
N ARG A 297 25.72 -12.00 35.25
CA ARG A 297 25.36 -12.78 36.45
C ARG A 297 24.28 -13.84 36.15
N LYS A 298 23.37 -13.54 35.22
CA LYS A 298 22.32 -14.47 34.78
C LYS A 298 22.80 -15.55 33.81
N ASP A 299 24.09 -15.55 33.47
CA ASP A 299 24.72 -16.46 32.50
C ASP A 299 23.84 -16.66 31.26
N VAL A 300 23.41 -15.55 30.66
CA VAL A 300 22.39 -15.55 29.59
C VAL A 300 22.87 -16.24 28.30
N GLY A 301 24.14 -16.66 28.26
CA GLY A 301 24.68 -17.57 27.24
C GLY A 301 24.62 -19.07 27.59
N ASP A 302 24.36 -19.43 28.85
CA ASP A 302 24.37 -20.81 29.37
C ASP A 302 23.06 -21.19 30.09
N MET A 303 21.91 -20.74 29.58
CA MET A 303 20.61 -21.18 30.09
C MET A 303 20.46 -22.72 29.95
N PRO A 304 20.32 -23.47 31.07
CA PRO A 304 20.17 -24.91 31.04
C PRO A 304 18.76 -25.23 30.52
N GLY A 305 18.69 -25.61 29.24
CA GLY A 305 17.44 -25.92 28.54
C GLY A 305 17.50 -25.86 27.01
N ARG A 306 18.59 -25.34 26.43
CA ARG A 306 18.79 -25.32 24.96
C ARG A 306 19.98 -26.15 24.43
N ARG A 307 20.68 -26.90 25.29
CA ARG A 307 21.79 -27.78 24.85
C ARG A 307 21.33 -29.11 24.25
N ASP A 308 20.08 -29.53 24.44
CA ASP A 308 19.64 -30.89 24.07
C ASP A 308 19.15 -31.06 22.62
N ASN A 309 19.16 -30.02 21.79
CA ASN A 309 18.73 -30.11 20.38
C ASN A 309 19.70 -29.48 19.36
N LEU A 310 20.94 -29.19 19.75
CA LEU A 310 22.01 -28.85 18.80
C LEU A 310 22.89 -30.09 18.60
N ALA A 311 22.67 -30.79 17.49
CA ALA A 311 23.58 -31.84 17.04
C ALA A 311 25.02 -31.30 17.01
N PRO A 312 26.03 -32.11 17.39
CA PRO A 312 27.42 -31.67 17.43
C PRO A 312 27.82 -31.20 16.02
N VAL A 313 28.45 -30.01 15.96
CA VAL A 313 29.05 -29.47 14.75
C VAL A 313 30.17 -30.42 14.32
N GLY A 314 29.81 -31.41 13.48
CA GLY A 314 30.75 -32.29 12.83
C GLY A 314 31.63 -31.49 11.89
N TYR A 315 32.94 -31.73 11.97
CA TYR A 315 33.91 -31.35 10.95
C TYR A 315 33.42 -31.83 9.57
N VAL A 316 32.92 -30.93 8.73
CA VAL A 316 32.65 -31.23 7.33
C VAL A 316 33.91 -30.94 6.52
N ARG A 317 34.65 -32.00 6.18
CA ARG A 317 35.61 -32.04 5.08
C ARG A 317 34.85 -31.76 3.78
N PHE A 318 35.25 -30.73 3.04
CA PHE A 318 34.80 -30.53 1.66
C PHE A 318 35.61 -31.44 0.75
N ASP A 319 34.98 -32.49 0.22
CA ASP A 319 35.50 -33.28 -0.90
C ASP A 319 34.98 -32.68 -2.21
N ILE A 320 35.89 -32.39 -3.14
CA ILE A 320 35.60 -31.76 -4.43
C ILE A 320 35.61 -32.87 -5.48
N ARG A 321 34.44 -33.21 -6.05
CA ARG A 321 34.32 -33.75 -7.41
C ARG A 321 32.87 -33.65 -7.93
N PRO A 322 32.66 -33.35 -9.23
CA PRO A 322 31.33 -33.12 -9.80
C PRO A 322 30.66 -34.45 -10.19
N LYS A 323 29.35 -34.59 -9.93
CA LYS A 323 28.52 -35.65 -10.55
C LYS A 323 27.22 -35.04 -11.09
N GLN A 324 27.00 -35.28 -12.39
CA GLN A 324 25.77 -35.04 -13.13
C GLN A 324 24.59 -35.85 -12.57
N PRO A 325 23.33 -35.43 -12.78
CA PRO A 325 22.17 -36.20 -12.38
C PRO A 325 21.72 -37.17 -13.47
N ASP A 326 21.61 -38.45 -13.11
CA ASP A 326 20.79 -39.43 -13.82
C ASP A 326 19.38 -39.45 -13.21
N ILE A 327 18.37 -39.37 -14.07
CA ILE A 327 16.95 -39.43 -13.74
C ILE A 327 16.53 -40.90 -13.68
N ILE A 328 15.98 -41.35 -12.55
CA ILE A 328 15.21 -42.59 -12.46
C ILE A 328 13.90 -42.29 -11.72
N ILE A 329 12.78 -42.44 -12.42
CA ILE A 329 11.42 -42.37 -11.90
C ILE A 329 11.02 -43.78 -11.45
N THR A 330 10.68 -43.96 -10.18
CA THR A 330 9.85 -45.08 -9.73
C THR A 330 8.67 -44.54 -8.94
N GLY A 331 7.46 -44.82 -9.45
CA GLY A 331 6.21 -44.39 -8.86
C GLY A 331 5.81 -45.24 -7.67
N ARG A 332 5.12 -44.62 -6.71
CA ARG A 332 4.18 -45.29 -5.83
C ARG A 332 3.01 -44.36 -5.55
N SER A 333 1.85 -44.77 -6.04
CA SER A 333 0.53 -44.21 -5.79
C SER A 333 0.02 -44.71 -4.44
N ASP A 334 -0.40 -43.82 -3.53
CA ASP A 334 -1.33 -44.17 -2.46
C ASP A 334 -2.16 -42.92 -2.05
N GLY A 335 -3.46 -42.99 -2.33
CA GLY A 335 -4.58 -42.57 -1.47
C GLY A 335 -4.83 -41.09 -1.15
N TYR A 336 -5.67 -40.42 -1.96
CA TYR A 336 -6.59 -39.37 -1.48
C TYR A 336 -7.98 -39.55 -2.15
N PRO A 337 -9.10 -39.22 -1.48
CA PRO A 337 -10.44 -39.48 -1.99
C PRO A 337 -10.90 -38.47 -3.06
N ASN A 338 -11.70 -38.99 -4.00
CA ASN A 338 -12.24 -38.38 -5.22
C ASN A 338 -12.73 -36.92 -5.12
N MET A 339 -12.16 -36.05 -5.96
CA MET A 339 -12.84 -34.85 -6.48
C MET A 339 -13.78 -35.25 -7.64
N PRO A 340 -14.90 -34.53 -7.86
CA PRO A 340 -15.76 -34.77 -9.01
C PRO A 340 -15.06 -34.41 -10.33
N ASP A 341 -15.20 -35.31 -11.29
CA ASP A 341 -14.57 -35.36 -12.61
C ASP A 341 -14.91 -34.11 -13.44
N ALA A 342 -13.91 -33.25 -13.69
CA ALA A 342 -14.02 -32.16 -14.64
C ALA A 342 -13.79 -32.73 -16.04
N SER A 343 -14.81 -32.67 -16.90
CA SER A 343 -14.76 -33.19 -18.28
C SER A 343 -13.51 -32.67 -19.03
N PRO A 344 -12.81 -33.51 -19.80
CA PRO A 344 -11.56 -33.13 -20.43
C PRO A 344 -11.81 -32.11 -21.56
N ILE A 345 -11.39 -30.88 -21.32
CA ILE A 345 -11.31 -29.87 -22.38
C ILE A 345 -10.17 -30.27 -23.31
N HIS A 346 -10.46 -30.41 -24.61
CA HIS A 346 -9.47 -30.53 -25.67
C HIS A 346 -8.62 -29.24 -25.74
N ALA A 347 -7.60 -29.12 -24.89
CA ALA A 347 -6.59 -28.06 -24.98
C ALA A 347 -5.30 -28.65 -25.57
N SER A 348 -5.16 -28.62 -26.89
CA SER A 348 -3.93 -28.99 -27.61
C SER A 348 -2.81 -27.94 -27.50
N SER A 349 -2.91 -26.96 -26.61
CA SER A 349 -1.88 -25.95 -26.34
C SER A 349 -1.72 -25.69 -24.84
N LEU A 350 -0.47 -25.51 -24.41
CA LEU A 350 -0.15 -25.10 -23.04
C LEU A 350 -0.85 -23.76 -22.72
N PRO A 351 -1.46 -23.60 -21.53
CA PRO A 351 -2.06 -22.33 -21.15
C PRO A 351 -1.05 -21.18 -21.24
N SER A 352 -1.51 -20.04 -21.78
CA SER A 352 -0.72 -18.79 -21.70
C SER A 352 -0.62 -18.33 -20.23
N TYR A 353 0.36 -17.48 -19.89
CA TYR A 353 0.59 -17.05 -18.51
C TYR A 353 0.77 -15.54 -18.39
N SER A 354 0.27 -14.96 -17.30
CA SER A 354 0.63 -13.62 -16.82
C SER A 354 0.80 -13.62 -15.30
N GLN A 355 1.60 -12.69 -14.76
CA GLN A 355 1.70 -12.56 -13.31
C GLN A 355 0.36 -12.13 -12.68
N VAL A 356 -0.36 -11.21 -13.33
CA VAL A 356 -1.65 -10.70 -12.86
C VAL A 356 -2.71 -10.82 -13.96
N ALA A 357 -3.85 -11.43 -13.65
CA ALA A 357 -5.04 -11.33 -14.50
C ALA A 357 -6.11 -10.45 -13.85
N CYS A 358 -6.82 -9.66 -14.67
CA CYS A 358 -7.94 -8.85 -14.22
C CYS A 358 -9.17 -9.08 -15.11
N ILE A 359 -10.28 -9.47 -14.49
CA ILE A 359 -11.54 -9.70 -15.19
C ILE A 359 -12.35 -8.40 -15.19
N GLY A 360 -12.51 -7.79 -16.36
CA GLY A 360 -13.14 -6.49 -16.56
C GLY A 360 -12.14 -5.34 -16.74
N ALA A 361 -12.36 -4.53 -17.78
CA ALA A 361 -11.57 -3.36 -18.14
C ALA A 361 -12.32 -2.04 -17.85
N GLY A 362 -13.18 -2.03 -16.83
CA GLY A 362 -13.85 -0.84 -16.31
C GLY A 362 -12.94 0.04 -15.44
N ALA A 363 -13.51 1.06 -14.80
CA ALA A 363 -12.77 2.01 -13.99
C ALA A 363 -11.89 1.35 -12.89
N SER A 364 -12.39 0.29 -12.24
CA SER A 364 -11.62 -0.48 -11.24
C SER A 364 -10.38 -1.16 -11.84
N GLY A 365 -10.51 -1.79 -13.02
CA GLY A 365 -9.39 -2.43 -13.72
C GLY A 365 -8.36 -1.42 -14.25
N ILE A 366 -8.83 -0.26 -14.72
CA ILE A 366 -7.95 0.85 -15.13
C ILE A 366 -7.15 1.38 -13.92
N ALA A 367 -7.80 1.59 -12.76
CA ALA A 367 -7.13 1.97 -11.53
C ALA A 367 -6.08 0.92 -11.10
N LEU A 368 -6.40 -0.36 -11.20
CA LEU A 368 -5.48 -1.46 -10.88
C LEU A 368 -4.21 -1.39 -11.73
N GLY A 369 -4.33 -1.34 -13.05
CA GLY A 369 -3.16 -1.36 -13.95
C GLY A 369 -2.27 -0.13 -13.79
N ALA A 370 -2.89 1.05 -13.72
CA ALA A 370 -2.17 2.29 -13.47
C ALA A 370 -1.44 2.24 -12.13
N THR A 371 -2.06 1.69 -11.08
CA THR A 371 -1.45 1.61 -9.74
C THR A 371 -0.35 0.55 -9.67
N LEU A 372 -0.52 -0.62 -10.30
CA LEU A 372 0.53 -1.65 -10.42
C LEU A 372 1.79 -1.08 -11.07
N LYS A 373 1.63 -0.37 -12.20
CA LYS A 373 2.73 0.30 -12.88
C LYS A 373 3.39 1.36 -12.00
N ARG A 374 2.60 2.20 -11.33
CA ARG A 374 3.13 3.30 -10.48
C ARG A 374 3.83 2.81 -9.20
N TRP A 375 3.32 1.77 -8.54
CA TRP A 375 3.82 1.33 -7.24
C TRP A 375 4.90 0.26 -7.35
N TYR A 376 4.78 -0.62 -8.33
CA TYR A 376 5.65 -1.79 -8.46
C TYR A 376 6.43 -1.85 -9.77
N GLY A 377 6.17 -0.94 -10.72
CA GLY A 377 6.70 -1.06 -12.08
C GLY A 377 6.23 -2.34 -12.79
N LEU A 378 5.15 -2.96 -12.29
CA LEU A 378 4.65 -4.23 -12.79
C LEU A 378 3.78 -3.98 -14.01
N GLU A 379 4.21 -4.54 -15.12
CA GLU A 379 3.56 -4.40 -16.42
C GLU A 379 2.94 -5.70 -16.93
N ASP A 380 3.29 -6.84 -16.33
CA ASP A 380 2.78 -8.18 -16.64
C ASP A 380 1.37 -8.39 -16.04
N ILE A 381 0.41 -7.70 -16.65
CA ILE A 381 -1.02 -7.83 -16.38
C ILE A 381 -1.76 -8.10 -17.69
N GLN A 382 -2.72 -9.02 -17.67
CA GLN A 382 -3.66 -9.25 -18.76
C GLN A 382 -5.09 -8.96 -18.28
N TYR A 383 -5.86 -8.25 -19.08
CA TYR A 383 -7.29 -8.04 -18.84
C TYR A 383 -8.12 -8.93 -19.76
N PHE A 384 -9.24 -9.39 -19.25
CA PHE A 384 -10.27 -10.10 -20.02
C PHE A 384 -11.58 -9.31 -19.90
N GLU A 385 -11.99 -8.69 -21.00
CA GLU A 385 -13.17 -7.83 -21.09
C GLU A 385 -14.14 -8.43 -22.11
N ARG A 386 -15.38 -8.64 -21.67
CA ARG A 386 -16.42 -9.24 -22.51
C ARG A 386 -16.90 -8.27 -23.60
N GLN A 387 -16.84 -6.97 -23.32
CA GLN A 387 -17.21 -5.94 -24.29
C GLN A 387 -16.11 -5.72 -25.34
N ALA A 388 -16.48 -5.08 -26.45
CA ALA A 388 -15.57 -4.73 -27.53
C ALA A 388 -14.59 -3.59 -27.16
N ASP A 389 -14.82 -2.90 -26.04
CA ASP A 389 -13.99 -1.79 -25.58
C ASP A 389 -13.99 -1.66 -24.04
N CYS A 390 -13.00 -0.93 -23.52
CA CYS A 390 -12.82 -0.66 -22.10
C CYS A 390 -13.78 0.45 -21.60
N GLY A 391 -13.87 0.62 -20.27
CA GLY A 391 -14.68 1.68 -19.63
C GLY A 391 -15.91 1.17 -18.87
N GLY A 392 -16.27 -0.11 -19.04
CA GLY A 392 -17.32 -0.78 -18.26
C GLY A 392 -18.67 -0.06 -18.35
N THR A 393 -19.19 0.43 -17.21
CA THR A 393 -20.44 1.20 -17.14
C THR A 393 -20.52 2.32 -18.17
N TRP A 394 -19.41 3.04 -18.39
CA TRP A 394 -19.37 4.18 -19.32
C TRP A 394 -19.14 3.76 -20.77
N HIS A 395 -18.89 2.48 -21.04
CA HIS A 395 -18.94 1.93 -22.39
C HIS A 395 -20.36 1.45 -22.72
N ILE A 396 -21.00 0.68 -21.82
CA ILE A 396 -22.30 0.04 -22.10
C ILE A 396 -23.48 1.02 -22.02
N ASN A 397 -23.47 1.99 -21.11
CA ASN A 397 -24.59 2.93 -20.96
C ASN A 397 -24.42 4.13 -21.89
N THR A 398 -25.11 4.12 -23.02
CA THR A 398 -25.02 5.19 -24.03
C THR A 398 -26.34 5.89 -24.29
N TYR A 399 -27.34 5.69 -23.42
CA TYR A 399 -28.65 6.31 -23.53
C TYR A 399 -28.59 7.86 -23.46
N PRO A 400 -29.55 8.57 -24.09
CA PRO A 400 -29.62 10.03 -24.05
C PRO A 400 -29.72 10.57 -22.62
N GLY A 401 -28.90 11.58 -22.31
CA GLY A 401 -28.86 12.19 -20.97
C GLY A 401 -27.96 11.47 -19.97
N CYS A 402 -27.30 10.36 -20.33
CA CYS A 402 -26.44 9.61 -19.42
C CYS A 402 -25.30 10.49 -18.87
N ALA A 403 -25.27 10.65 -17.54
CA ALA A 403 -24.31 11.48 -16.82
C ALA A 403 -24.02 10.93 -15.42
N CYS A 404 -22.88 11.30 -14.85
CA CYS A 404 -22.57 10.96 -13.46
C CYS A 404 -23.29 11.89 -12.48
N ASP A 405 -23.70 11.34 -11.34
CA ASP A 405 -24.32 12.08 -10.24
C ASP A 405 -23.30 12.50 -9.15
N VAL A 406 -22.01 12.25 -9.38
CA VAL A 406 -20.90 12.64 -8.53
C VAL A 406 -20.09 13.72 -9.25
N PRO A 407 -19.67 14.80 -8.55
CA PRO A 407 -18.88 15.85 -9.17
C PRO A 407 -17.59 15.31 -9.82
N SER A 408 -17.29 15.78 -11.03
CA SER A 408 -16.19 15.34 -11.90
C SER A 408 -14.82 15.36 -11.25
N ALA A 409 -14.57 16.35 -10.38
CA ALA A 409 -13.31 16.44 -9.65
C ALA A 409 -13.12 15.27 -8.67
N LEU A 410 -14.20 14.66 -8.15
CA LEU A 410 -14.16 13.48 -7.29
C LEU A 410 -14.43 12.17 -8.06
N TYR A 411 -15.18 12.24 -9.16
CA TYR A 411 -15.36 11.15 -10.13
C TYR A 411 -14.26 11.14 -11.20
N SER A 412 -13.02 11.24 -10.74
CA SER A 412 -11.78 11.05 -11.51
C SER A 412 -10.79 10.25 -10.65
N PHE A 413 -9.80 9.60 -11.25
CA PHE A 413 -8.76 8.91 -10.51
C PHE A 413 -7.92 9.91 -9.72
N SER A 414 -7.64 9.62 -8.45
CA SER A 414 -6.87 10.49 -7.56
C SER A 414 -5.47 10.81 -8.09
N PHE A 415 -4.92 9.91 -8.91
CA PHE A 415 -3.60 10.01 -9.53
C PHE A 415 -3.60 10.64 -10.93
N ALA A 416 -4.77 10.84 -11.54
CA ALA A 416 -4.91 11.45 -12.86
C ALA A 416 -6.05 12.49 -12.84
N PRO A 417 -5.95 13.56 -12.03
CA PRO A 417 -6.97 14.60 -11.99
C PRO A 417 -7.08 15.29 -13.35
N ASN A 418 -8.30 15.61 -13.78
CA ASN A 418 -8.55 16.25 -15.08
C ASN A 418 -9.03 17.69 -14.89
N ALA A 419 -8.22 18.67 -15.29
CA ALA A 419 -8.57 20.09 -15.25
C ALA A 419 -9.52 20.51 -16.39
N ARG A 420 -9.73 19.64 -17.39
CA ARG A 420 -10.50 19.94 -18.60
C ARG A 420 -11.99 19.59 -18.51
N TRP A 421 -12.46 19.14 -17.34
CA TRP A 421 -13.88 18.86 -17.13
C TRP A 421 -14.74 20.07 -17.48
N SER A 422 -15.72 19.86 -18.35
CA SER A 422 -16.63 20.88 -18.86
C SER A 422 -17.69 21.29 -17.83
N LYS A 423 -18.17 20.34 -17.03
CA LYS A 423 -19.24 20.53 -16.04
C LYS A 423 -18.91 19.91 -14.70
N LEU A 424 -19.62 20.37 -13.66
CA LEU A 424 -19.56 19.74 -12.35
C LEU A 424 -20.01 18.29 -12.44
N MET A 425 -21.14 17.99 -13.08
CA MET A 425 -21.59 16.61 -13.34
C MET A 425 -21.30 16.24 -14.80
N PRO A 426 -20.26 15.42 -15.06
CA PRO A 426 -19.80 15.16 -16.41
C PRO A 426 -20.72 14.17 -17.13
N SER A 427 -20.85 14.35 -18.45
CA SER A 427 -21.59 13.43 -19.32
C SER A 427 -20.85 12.08 -19.47
N GLN A 428 -21.57 11.03 -19.84
CA GLN A 428 -20.97 9.73 -20.13
C GLN A 428 -19.84 9.83 -21.17
N LYS A 429 -20.05 10.56 -22.28
CA LYS A 429 -19.04 10.72 -23.34
C LYS A 429 -17.74 11.33 -22.80
N GLU A 430 -17.86 12.32 -21.93
CA GLU A 430 -16.72 13.00 -21.33
C GLU A 430 -15.95 12.08 -20.36
N ILE A 431 -16.68 11.27 -19.58
CA ILE A 431 -16.06 10.29 -18.67
C ILE A 431 -15.37 9.18 -19.45
N LYS A 432 -16.00 8.65 -20.50
CA LYS A 432 -15.40 7.63 -21.38
C LYS A 432 -14.12 8.16 -22.01
N SER A 433 -14.16 9.37 -22.58
CA SER A 433 -12.96 10.01 -23.15
C SER A 433 -11.84 10.23 -22.11
N TYR A 434 -12.19 10.62 -20.89
CA TYR A 434 -11.24 10.72 -19.78
C TYR A 434 -10.60 9.36 -19.44
N GLN A 435 -11.40 8.29 -19.35
CA GLN A 435 -10.90 6.94 -19.08
C GLN A 435 -9.99 6.43 -20.20
N ASP A 436 -10.36 6.67 -21.46
CA ASP A 436 -9.54 6.32 -22.62
C ASP A 436 -8.18 7.03 -22.60
N GLY A 437 -8.17 8.31 -22.20
CA GLY A 437 -6.94 9.06 -21.98
C GLY A 437 -6.04 8.43 -20.91
N VAL A 438 -6.61 8.02 -19.78
CA VAL A 438 -5.85 7.34 -18.71
C VAL A 438 -5.35 5.96 -19.16
N VAL A 439 -6.14 5.21 -19.92
CA VAL A 439 -5.72 3.93 -20.51
C VAL A 439 -4.51 4.13 -21.43
N ALA A 440 -4.51 5.20 -22.24
CA ALA A 440 -3.39 5.56 -23.10
C ALA A 440 -2.15 6.00 -22.30
N ASP A 441 -2.31 6.90 -21.33
CA ASP A 441 -1.22 7.44 -20.50
C ASP A 441 -0.43 6.35 -19.77
N TYR A 442 -1.10 5.26 -19.37
CA TYR A 442 -0.47 4.13 -18.67
C TYR A 442 -0.13 2.95 -19.59
N GLY A 443 -0.49 3.01 -20.88
CA GLY A 443 -0.27 1.94 -21.85
C GLY A 443 -0.96 0.64 -21.42
N LEU A 444 -2.26 0.72 -21.13
CA LEU A 444 -3.05 -0.45 -20.69
C LEU A 444 -3.79 -1.13 -21.84
N ARG A 445 -4.04 -0.41 -22.95
CA ARG A 445 -4.90 -0.87 -24.06
C ARG A 445 -4.45 -2.21 -24.64
N GLN A 446 -3.16 -2.34 -24.91
CA GLN A 446 -2.54 -3.53 -25.50
C GLN A 446 -2.50 -4.75 -24.56
N LYS A 447 -2.89 -4.56 -23.29
CA LYS A 447 -2.99 -5.61 -22.28
C LYS A 447 -4.42 -6.13 -22.13
N MET A 448 -5.37 -5.54 -22.86
CA MET A 448 -6.79 -5.85 -22.77
C MET A 448 -7.23 -6.76 -23.91
N ASN A 449 -7.69 -7.95 -23.54
CA ASN A 449 -8.32 -8.90 -24.46
C ASN A 449 -9.83 -8.62 -24.44
N PHE A 450 -10.30 -7.92 -25.47
CA PHE A 450 -11.71 -7.61 -25.68
C PHE A 450 -12.46 -8.80 -26.25
N CYS A 451 -13.80 -8.71 -26.26
CA CYS A 451 -14.68 -9.79 -26.68
C CYS A 451 -14.30 -11.13 -26.04
N THR A 452 -13.80 -11.11 -24.81
CA THR A 452 -13.30 -12.29 -24.11
C THR A 452 -14.02 -12.47 -22.80
N GLU A 453 -14.80 -13.53 -22.71
CA GLU A 453 -15.52 -13.93 -21.51
C GLU A 453 -14.70 -14.94 -20.70
N VAL A 454 -14.65 -14.74 -19.38
CA VAL A 454 -14.09 -15.71 -18.45
C VAL A 454 -15.23 -16.57 -17.93
N LYS A 455 -15.23 -17.87 -18.26
CA LYS A 455 -16.29 -18.80 -17.84
C LYS A 455 -16.04 -19.38 -16.45
N GLN A 456 -14.78 -19.70 -16.16
CA GLN A 456 -14.40 -20.31 -14.89
C GLN A 456 -12.99 -19.92 -14.48
N CYS A 457 -12.77 -19.76 -13.18
CA CYS A 457 -11.46 -19.57 -12.55
C CYS A 457 -11.26 -20.64 -11.49
N ILE A 458 -10.17 -21.41 -11.55
CA ILE A 458 -9.90 -22.52 -10.63
C ILE A 458 -8.56 -22.30 -9.96
N TRP A 459 -8.53 -22.32 -8.63
CA TRP A 459 -7.27 -22.30 -7.88
C TRP A 459 -6.54 -23.64 -7.97
N ARG A 460 -5.25 -23.59 -8.31
CA ARG A 460 -4.35 -24.73 -8.43
C ARG A 460 -3.33 -24.70 -7.29
N GLU A 461 -3.51 -25.55 -6.29
CA GLU A 461 -2.65 -25.57 -5.10
C GLU A 461 -1.20 -25.95 -5.44
N ASP A 462 -1.02 -26.94 -6.32
CA ASP A 462 0.27 -27.42 -6.83
C ASP A 462 1.09 -26.30 -7.51
N ALA A 463 0.39 -25.45 -8.24
CA ALA A 463 0.96 -24.37 -9.02
C ALA A 463 0.86 -22.99 -8.34
N SER A 464 0.23 -22.88 -7.17
CA SER A 464 -0.12 -21.61 -6.50
C SER A 464 -0.59 -20.53 -7.47
N ARG A 465 -1.49 -20.91 -8.39
CA ARG A 465 -1.95 -20.11 -9.53
C ARG A 465 -3.45 -20.31 -9.75
N TRP A 466 -4.05 -19.37 -10.46
CA TRP A 466 -5.40 -19.47 -10.98
C TRP A 466 -5.36 -19.92 -12.44
N LEU A 467 -6.12 -20.94 -12.79
CA LEU A 467 -6.43 -21.34 -14.16
C LEU A 467 -7.75 -20.70 -14.59
N LEU A 468 -7.73 -19.95 -15.68
CA LEU A 468 -8.88 -19.28 -16.28
C LEU A 468 -9.28 -20.02 -17.56
N LEU A 469 -10.56 -20.35 -17.68
CA LEU A 469 -11.17 -20.87 -18.90
C LEU A 469 -11.87 -19.72 -19.63
N LEU A 470 -11.38 -19.42 -20.82
CA LEU A 470 -11.73 -18.24 -21.60
C LEU A 470 -12.53 -18.65 -22.83
N ARG A 471 -13.44 -17.77 -23.26
CA ARG A 471 -14.22 -17.91 -24.48
C ARG A 471 -14.27 -16.59 -25.23
N ASN A 472 -13.99 -16.60 -26.52
CA ASN A 472 -14.23 -15.46 -27.38
C ASN A 472 -15.73 -15.33 -27.64
N VAL A 473 -16.28 -14.13 -27.42
CA VAL A 473 -17.72 -13.84 -27.50
C VAL A 473 -18.24 -13.90 -28.93
N ASP A 474 -17.41 -13.54 -29.91
CA ASP A 474 -17.83 -13.39 -31.30
C ASP A 474 -17.84 -14.73 -32.06
N ASN A 475 -16.82 -15.58 -31.84
CA ASN A 475 -16.65 -16.84 -32.57
C ASN A 475 -16.74 -18.10 -31.69
N GLY A 476 -16.86 -17.96 -30.37
CA GLY A 476 -16.98 -19.09 -29.45
C GLY A 476 -15.69 -19.87 -29.20
N ALA A 477 -14.55 -19.46 -29.74
CA ALA A 477 -13.26 -20.14 -29.52
C ALA A 477 -12.89 -20.14 -28.03
N GLU A 478 -12.41 -21.28 -27.54
CA GLU A 478 -12.08 -21.47 -26.13
C GLU A 478 -10.60 -21.75 -25.92
N TRP A 479 -10.02 -21.20 -24.85
CA TRP A 479 -8.63 -21.43 -24.49
C TRP A 479 -8.42 -21.24 -22.99
N ALA A 480 -7.22 -21.59 -22.51
CA ALA A 480 -6.85 -21.45 -21.11
C ALA A 480 -5.77 -20.38 -20.89
N HIS A 481 -5.83 -19.74 -19.74
CA HIS A 481 -4.80 -18.80 -19.26
C HIS A 481 -4.51 -19.05 -17.78
N GLU A 482 -3.26 -19.00 -17.36
CA GLU A 482 -2.86 -19.06 -15.96
C GLU A 482 -2.42 -17.70 -15.45
N CYS A 483 -2.70 -17.41 -14.17
CA CYS A 483 -2.09 -16.26 -13.50
C CYS A 483 -1.75 -16.56 -12.04
N GLN A 484 -0.80 -15.79 -11.48
CA GLN A 484 -0.47 -15.91 -10.06
C GLN A 484 -1.48 -15.17 -9.17
N VAL A 485 -1.91 -13.98 -9.62
CA VAL A 485 -2.82 -13.10 -8.90
C VAL A 485 -4.03 -12.78 -9.77
N LEU A 486 -5.22 -12.99 -9.24
CA LEU A 486 -6.47 -12.78 -9.96
C LEU A 486 -7.27 -11.63 -9.32
N PHE A 487 -7.69 -10.68 -10.15
CA PHE A 487 -8.59 -9.61 -9.74
C PHE A 487 -9.93 -9.71 -10.45
N SER A 488 -11.03 -9.61 -9.69
CA SER A 488 -12.37 -9.39 -10.26
C SER A 488 -12.70 -7.90 -10.23
N ALA A 489 -12.89 -7.30 -11.40
CA ALA A 489 -13.27 -5.91 -11.62
C ALA A 489 -14.57 -5.80 -12.45
N THR A 490 -15.47 -6.77 -12.27
CA THR A 490 -16.71 -6.97 -13.03
C THR A 490 -17.76 -5.87 -12.82
N GLY A 491 -17.70 -5.16 -11.69
CA GLY A 491 -18.61 -4.07 -11.35
C GLY A 491 -20.01 -4.53 -10.93
N HIS A 492 -20.75 -3.63 -10.25
CA HIS A 492 -22.07 -3.95 -9.66
C HIS A 492 -23.27 -3.82 -10.61
N PHE A 493 -23.09 -3.15 -11.75
CA PHE A 493 -24.19 -2.76 -12.65
C PHE A 493 -23.88 -3.21 -14.08
N ALA A 494 -23.45 -4.47 -14.22
CA ALA A 494 -23.04 -5.05 -15.50
C ALA A 494 -24.16 -5.88 -16.16
N GLN A 495 -25.08 -6.45 -15.38
CA GLN A 495 -26.16 -7.30 -15.89
C GLN A 495 -27.51 -6.56 -15.86
N PRO A 496 -28.05 -6.14 -17.01
CA PRO A 496 -29.40 -5.60 -17.10
C PRO A 496 -30.42 -6.61 -16.57
N ARG A 497 -31.49 -6.13 -15.94
CA ARG A 497 -32.64 -7.01 -15.66
C ARG A 497 -33.33 -7.39 -16.97
N SER A 498 -33.65 -8.67 -17.12
CA SER A 498 -34.40 -9.17 -18.27
C SER A 498 -35.83 -8.60 -18.28
N CYS A 499 -36.40 -8.48 -19.49
CA CYS A 499 -37.80 -8.13 -19.66
C CYS A 499 -38.66 -9.35 -19.34
N ASN A 500 -39.23 -9.40 -18.14
CA ASN A 500 -40.04 -10.55 -17.69
C ASN A 500 -41.55 -10.28 -17.79
N PHE A 501 -41.97 -9.27 -18.57
CA PHE A 501 -43.39 -9.01 -18.78
C PHE A 501 -43.98 -10.05 -19.73
N PRO A 502 -45.16 -10.62 -19.42
CA PRO A 502 -45.88 -11.50 -20.34
C PRO A 502 -46.09 -10.82 -21.69
N GLY A 503 -46.01 -11.57 -22.79
CA GLY A 503 -46.20 -11.03 -24.15
C GLY A 503 -45.05 -10.14 -24.67
N SER A 504 -43.93 -10.01 -23.95
CA SER A 504 -42.79 -9.19 -24.40
C SER A 504 -42.27 -9.53 -25.81
N SER A 505 -42.36 -10.80 -26.24
CA SER A 505 -41.96 -11.23 -27.59
C SER A 505 -42.95 -10.89 -28.70
N SER A 506 -44.18 -10.47 -28.38
CA SER A 506 -45.22 -10.15 -29.38
C SER A 506 -45.23 -8.68 -29.79
N PHE A 507 -44.46 -7.82 -29.12
CA PHE A 507 -44.41 -6.39 -29.42
C PHE A 507 -43.87 -6.13 -30.83
N GLU A 508 -44.61 -5.36 -31.63
CA GLU A 508 -44.24 -5.06 -33.03
C GLU A 508 -43.21 -3.92 -33.14
N GLY A 509 -43.07 -3.12 -32.09
CA GLY A 509 -42.14 -2.00 -32.02
C GLY A 509 -40.74 -2.37 -31.50
N ALA A 510 -39.88 -1.36 -31.35
CA ALA A 510 -38.55 -1.56 -30.80
C ALA A 510 -38.59 -1.60 -29.27
N MET A 511 -37.99 -2.62 -28.66
CA MET A 511 -37.88 -2.71 -27.20
C MET A 511 -36.45 -3.02 -26.78
N PHE A 512 -35.89 -2.18 -25.92
CA PHE A 512 -34.52 -2.35 -25.43
C PHE A 512 -34.32 -1.82 -24.01
N HIS A 513 -33.35 -2.40 -23.33
CA HIS A 513 -32.91 -1.92 -22.02
C HIS A 513 -31.97 -0.71 -22.15
N SER A 514 -32.04 0.22 -21.20
CA SER A 514 -31.20 1.43 -21.17
C SER A 514 -29.69 1.17 -21.32
N ALA A 515 -29.19 0.07 -20.76
CA ALA A 515 -27.79 -0.37 -20.87
C ALA A 515 -27.42 -1.10 -22.19
N GLN A 516 -28.40 -1.30 -23.07
CA GLN A 516 -28.27 -1.91 -24.39
C GLN A 516 -28.99 -1.02 -25.40
N TRP A 517 -28.70 0.28 -25.34
CA TRP A 517 -29.40 1.29 -26.12
C TRP A 517 -29.18 1.08 -27.62
N ASP A 518 -30.27 0.90 -28.37
CA ASP A 518 -30.21 0.76 -29.83
C ASP A 518 -30.23 2.13 -30.51
N HIS A 519 -29.07 2.55 -31.03
CA HIS A 519 -28.91 3.82 -31.73
C HIS A 519 -29.47 3.80 -33.16
N SER A 520 -29.87 2.65 -33.70
CA SER A 520 -30.49 2.56 -35.04
C SER A 520 -31.96 2.98 -35.03
N VAL A 521 -32.60 2.98 -33.85
CA VAL A 521 -34.03 3.30 -33.69
C VAL A 521 -34.23 4.80 -33.55
N SER A 522 -34.85 5.42 -34.56
CA SER A 522 -35.26 6.82 -34.48
C SER A 522 -36.47 7.00 -33.56
N LEU A 523 -36.35 7.90 -32.57
CA LEU A 523 -37.43 8.25 -31.64
C LEU A 523 -38.29 9.42 -32.14
N LYS A 524 -37.94 10.04 -33.27
CA LYS A 524 -38.63 11.21 -33.80
C LYS A 524 -40.06 10.87 -34.19
N GLY A 525 -41.02 11.59 -33.62
CA GLY A 525 -42.45 11.39 -33.92
C GLY A 525 -43.03 10.07 -33.40
N LYS A 526 -42.29 9.33 -32.56
CA LYS A 526 -42.72 8.06 -31.97
C LYS A 526 -43.41 8.25 -30.62
N ARG A 527 -44.34 7.37 -30.29
CA ARG A 527 -44.89 7.15 -28.94
C ARG A 527 -43.93 6.23 -28.19
N VAL A 528 -43.37 6.72 -27.09
CA VAL A 528 -42.36 5.98 -26.32
C VAL A 528 -42.89 5.69 -24.94
N VAL A 529 -42.87 4.42 -24.53
CA VAL A 529 -43.15 4.03 -23.14
C VAL A 529 -41.84 3.81 -22.41
N VAL A 530 -41.67 4.47 -21.27
CA VAL A 530 -40.49 4.30 -20.38
C VAL A 530 -40.94 3.57 -19.12
N ILE A 531 -40.39 2.39 -18.88
CA ILE A 531 -40.72 1.58 -17.69
C ILE A 531 -39.64 1.79 -16.63
N GLY A 532 -40.02 2.41 -15.51
CA GLY A 532 -39.15 2.68 -14.36
C GLY A 532 -38.93 4.18 -14.09
N ASN A 533 -38.51 4.50 -12.86
CA ASN A 533 -38.30 5.88 -12.38
C ASN A 533 -37.05 6.04 -11.49
N GLY A 534 -36.06 5.17 -11.67
CA GLY A 534 -34.75 5.32 -11.03
C GLY A 534 -33.91 6.44 -11.65
N CYS A 535 -32.62 6.47 -11.31
CA CYS A 535 -31.66 7.47 -11.82
C CYS A 535 -31.62 7.49 -13.36
N THR A 536 -31.63 6.31 -13.99
CA THR A 536 -31.61 6.16 -15.45
C THR A 536 -32.82 6.82 -16.11
N ALA A 537 -34.03 6.56 -15.63
CA ALA A 537 -35.25 7.16 -16.19
C ALA A 537 -35.29 8.67 -16.01
N ALA A 538 -34.84 9.18 -14.85
CA ALA A 538 -34.76 10.62 -14.59
C ALA A 538 -33.81 11.35 -15.57
N GLN A 539 -32.83 10.65 -16.15
CA GLN A 539 -31.94 11.20 -17.18
C GLN A 539 -32.51 11.02 -18.60
N ILE A 540 -33.15 9.88 -18.89
CA ILE A 540 -33.73 9.57 -20.20
C ILE A 540 -34.93 10.47 -20.51
N VAL A 541 -35.88 10.60 -19.58
CA VAL A 541 -37.17 11.25 -19.83
C VAL A 541 -37.01 12.70 -20.33
N PRO A 542 -36.21 13.57 -19.69
CA PRO A 542 -36.00 14.94 -20.18
C PRO A 542 -35.39 15.02 -21.57
N ALA A 543 -34.57 14.02 -21.94
CA ALA A 543 -33.97 13.94 -23.26
C ALA A 543 -34.98 13.45 -24.31
N LEU A 544 -35.90 12.55 -23.94
CA LEU A 544 -36.92 12.01 -24.86
C LEU A 544 -38.03 13.00 -25.18
N VAL A 545 -38.55 13.70 -24.18
CA VAL A 545 -39.69 14.63 -24.30
C VAL A 545 -39.50 15.66 -25.42
N LYS A 546 -38.24 16.04 -25.69
CA LYS A 546 -37.87 17.06 -26.70
C LYS A 546 -37.92 16.55 -28.14
N GLN A 547 -37.97 15.24 -28.37
CA GLN A 547 -37.81 14.64 -29.69
C GLN A 547 -38.88 13.60 -30.05
N THR A 548 -39.69 13.13 -29.10
CA THR A 548 -40.75 12.14 -29.32
C THR A 548 -42.11 12.80 -29.56
N LYS A 549 -43.05 12.04 -30.14
CA LYS A 549 -44.46 12.48 -30.26
C LYS A 549 -45.14 12.50 -28.90
N HIS A 550 -44.94 11.45 -28.11
CA HIS A 550 -45.48 11.31 -26.76
C HIS A 550 -44.59 10.41 -25.93
N VAL A 551 -44.46 10.70 -24.64
CA VAL A 551 -43.77 9.83 -23.66
C VAL A 551 -44.76 9.42 -22.58
N THR A 552 -44.94 8.12 -22.37
CA THR A 552 -45.64 7.64 -21.18
C THR A 552 -44.64 6.94 -20.26
N GLN A 553 -44.43 7.49 -19.07
CA GLN A 553 -43.57 6.89 -18.06
C GLN A 553 -44.43 6.12 -17.05
N ILE A 554 -44.13 4.83 -16.89
CA ILE A 554 -44.78 3.96 -15.90
C ILE A 554 -43.85 3.81 -14.70
N ILE A 555 -44.32 4.20 -13.51
CA ILE A 555 -43.54 4.20 -12.27
C ILE A 555 -44.15 3.27 -11.23
N ARG A 556 -43.29 2.69 -10.39
CA ARG A 556 -43.74 1.75 -9.33
C ARG A 556 -43.48 2.26 -7.93
N SER A 557 -42.31 2.84 -7.67
CA SER A 557 -41.90 3.22 -6.32
C SER A 557 -41.32 4.61 -6.32
N GLN A 558 -41.72 5.44 -5.35
CA GLN A 558 -41.24 6.82 -5.23
C GLN A 558 -39.74 6.90 -4.93
N HIS A 559 -39.14 8.05 -5.28
CA HIS A 559 -37.72 8.38 -5.07
C HIS A 559 -37.58 9.84 -4.59
N TRP A 560 -36.65 10.08 -3.67
CA TRP A 560 -36.29 11.45 -3.27
C TRP A 560 -35.45 12.11 -4.37
N ILE A 561 -35.96 13.21 -4.93
CA ILE A 561 -35.34 13.97 -6.02
C ILE A 561 -34.82 15.31 -5.47
N PHE A 562 -33.50 15.44 -5.39
CA PHE A 562 -32.79 16.60 -4.85
C PHE A 562 -32.49 17.61 -5.96
N PRO A 563 -32.35 18.91 -5.65
CA PRO A 563 -31.83 19.87 -6.62
C PRO A 563 -30.41 19.49 -7.04
N ALA A 564 -30.13 19.47 -8.35
CA ALA A 564 -28.77 19.33 -8.86
C ALA A 564 -28.06 20.69 -8.95
N THR A 565 -26.77 20.71 -8.64
CA THR A 565 -25.90 21.89 -8.86
C THR A 565 -24.99 21.63 -10.06
N ASN A 566 -25.56 21.43 -11.24
CA ASN A 566 -24.78 21.07 -12.43
C ASN A 566 -24.39 22.29 -13.28
N PHE A 567 -23.38 23.05 -12.85
CA PHE A 567 -22.90 24.21 -13.61
C PHE A 567 -21.76 23.85 -14.57
N THR A 568 -21.62 24.64 -15.63
CA THR A 568 -20.47 24.58 -16.56
C THR A 568 -19.28 25.30 -15.91
N TYR A 569 -18.12 24.66 -15.87
CA TYR A 569 -16.92 25.31 -15.34
C TYR A 569 -16.52 26.49 -16.23
N PRO A 570 -16.40 27.72 -15.68
CA PRO A 570 -15.89 28.85 -16.43
C PRO A 570 -14.47 28.57 -16.95
N LYS A 571 -14.13 29.10 -18.13
CA LYS A 571 -12.80 28.92 -18.73
C LYS A 571 -11.66 29.38 -17.82
N VAL A 572 -11.87 30.45 -17.07
CA VAL A 572 -10.92 30.95 -16.06
C VAL A 572 -10.67 29.91 -14.97
N LEU A 573 -11.72 29.21 -14.51
CA LEU A 573 -11.58 28.19 -13.47
C LEU A 573 -10.90 26.92 -14.01
N GLN A 574 -11.20 26.51 -15.25
CA GLN A 574 -10.46 25.43 -15.93
C GLN A 574 -8.96 25.79 -16.08
N TRP A 575 -8.65 27.03 -16.44
CA TRP A 575 -7.28 27.54 -16.50
C TRP A 575 -6.60 27.48 -15.12
N ILE A 576 -7.27 27.92 -14.06
CA ILE A 576 -6.76 27.83 -12.68
C ILE A 576 -6.44 26.37 -12.33
N PHE A 577 -7.36 25.44 -12.59
CA PHE A 577 -7.15 24.02 -12.31
C PHE A 577 -5.97 23.43 -13.08
N GLN A 578 -5.69 23.93 -14.28
CA GLN A 578 -4.63 23.45 -15.14
C GLN A 578 -3.24 24.01 -14.76
N TYR A 579 -3.16 25.30 -14.42
CA TYR A 579 -1.88 26.00 -14.31
C TYR A 579 -1.51 26.38 -12.87
N VAL A 580 -2.46 26.53 -11.95
CA VAL A 580 -2.16 26.86 -10.55
C VAL A 580 -1.86 25.56 -9.78
N PRO A 581 -0.65 25.40 -9.21
CA PRO A 581 -0.29 24.20 -8.47
C PRO A 581 -1.29 23.88 -7.37
N PHE A 582 -1.63 22.59 -7.25
CA PHE A 582 -2.57 22.04 -6.25
C PHE A 582 -4.03 22.50 -6.36
N ALA A 583 -4.40 23.48 -7.18
CA ALA A 583 -5.77 24.00 -7.24
C ALA A 583 -6.81 22.90 -7.53
N MET A 584 -6.54 22.03 -8.52
CA MET A 584 -7.44 20.90 -8.82
C MET A 584 -7.52 19.88 -7.68
N LYS A 585 -6.42 19.66 -6.95
CA LYS A 585 -6.39 18.74 -5.80
C LYS A 585 -7.15 19.31 -4.61
N LEU A 586 -7.04 20.61 -4.35
CA LEU A 586 -7.81 21.32 -3.32
C LEU A 586 -9.30 21.34 -3.67
N HIS A 587 -9.66 21.56 -4.93
CA HIS A 587 -11.05 21.46 -5.40
C HIS A 587 -11.62 20.06 -5.20
N ARG A 588 -10.86 19.01 -5.56
CA ARG A 588 -11.23 17.62 -5.28
C ARG A 588 -11.41 17.37 -3.78
N LEU A 589 -10.49 17.85 -2.94
CA LEU A 589 -10.58 17.71 -1.49
C LEU A 589 -11.82 18.43 -0.93
N HIS A 590 -12.11 19.64 -1.40
CA HIS A 590 -13.29 20.39 -1.01
C HIS A 590 -14.58 19.62 -1.32
N ILE A 591 -14.71 19.10 -2.54
CA ILE A 591 -15.85 18.27 -2.95
C ILE A 591 -15.94 17.00 -2.10
N PHE A 592 -14.82 16.34 -1.83
CA PHE A 592 -14.77 15.17 -0.94
C PHE A 592 -15.31 15.49 0.45
N LEU A 593 -14.87 16.59 1.08
CA LEU A 593 -15.35 16.99 2.41
C LEU A 593 -16.86 17.27 2.42
N LEU A 594 -17.39 17.89 1.37
CA LEU A 594 -18.83 18.10 1.21
C LEU A 594 -19.60 16.78 1.09
N ALA A 595 -19.09 15.84 0.30
CA ALA A 595 -19.68 14.52 0.11
C ALA A 595 -19.67 13.70 1.41
N GLU A 596 -18.54 13.65 2.12
CA GLU A 596 -18.41 12.92 3.40
C GLU A 596 -19.27 13.52 4.51
N ASN A 597 -19.47 14.84 4.54
CA ASN A 597 -20.42 15.46 5.47
C ASN A 597 -21.86 14.96 5.26
N GLY A 598 -22.20 14.51 4.05
CA GLY A 598 -23.46 13.84 3.73
C GLY A 598 -23.68 12.54 4.51
N PHE A 599 -22.62 11.88 4.99
CA PHE A 599 -22.72 10.64 5.78
C PHE A 599 -23.54 10.82 7.07
N ARG A 600 -23.64 12.04 7.60
CA ARG A 600 -24.41 12.36 8.81
C ARG A 600 -25.91 12.03 8.71
N LEU A 601 -26.43 11.82 7.50
CA LEU A 601 -27.81 11.43 7.26
C LEU A 601 -28.08 9.94 7.55
N PHE A 602 -27.07 9.09 7.51
CA PHE A 602 -27.27 7.64 7.45
C PHE A 602 -27.38 6.93 8.81
N PRO A 603 -26.71 7.34 9.91
CA PRO A 603 -26.87 6.70 11.21
C PRO A 603 -28.31 6.75 11.73
N MET A 604 -28.77 5.70 12.43
CA MET A 604 -30.08 5.68 13.10
C MET A 604 -30.05 6.31 14.50
N THR A 605 -29.42 7.48 14.63
CA THR A 605 -29.36 8.25 15.89
C THR A 605 -30.40 9.37 15.90
N ALA A 606 -30.79 9.86 17.09
CA ALA A 606 -31.72 10.98 17.21
C ALA A 606 -31.24 12.25 16.48
N ARG A 607 -29.93 12.53 16.50
CA ARG A 607 -29.33 13.67 15.77
C ARG A 607 -29.48 13.52 14.26
N ALA A 608 -29.22 12.33 13.74
CA ALA A 608 -29.36 12.04 12.31
C ALA A 608 -30.83 12.02 11.88
N ALA A 609 -31.74 11.51 12.73
CA ALA A 609 -33.19 11.57 12.50
C ALA A 609 -33.68 13.02 12.37
N ARG A 610 -33.28 13.93 13.27
CA ARG A 610 -33.60 15.36 13.14
C ARG A 610 -33.08 15.96 11.83
N LEU A 611 -31.86 15.58 11.43
CA LEU A 611 -31.28 16.05 10.17
C LEU A 611 -32.04 15.51 8.96
N ARG A 612 -32.40 14.22 8.95
CA ARG A 612 -33.23 13.62 7.88
C ARG A 612 -34.60 14.27 7.80
N GLN A 613 -35.25 14.54 8.93
CA GLN A 613 -36.55 15.23 8.97
C GLN A 613 -36.46 16.66 8.43
N LYS A 614 -35.41 17.41 8.80
CA LYS A 614 -35.13 18.71 8.19
C LYS A 614 -34.96 18.59 6.67
N ARG A 615 -34.14 17.65 6.20
CA ARG A 615 -33.90 17.42 4.77
C ARG A 615 -35.15 16.97 4.03
N ARG A 616 -35.99 16.15 4.65
CA ARG A 616 -37.27 15.70 4.10
C ARG A 616 -38.14 16.90 3.75
N ARG A 617 -38.32 17.84 4.69
CA ARG A 617 -39.09 19.08 4.46
C ARG A 617 -38.50 19.94 3.34
N GLU A 618 -37.17 20.13 3.33
CA GLU A 618 -36.47 20.90 2.28
C GLU A 618 -36.70 20.30 0.88
N VAL A 619 -36.52 18.98 0.75
CA VAL A 619 -36.59 18.29 -0.54
C VAL A 619 -38.04 18.10 -0.99
N GLU A 620 -38.95 17.78 -0.07
CA GLU A 620 -40.38 17.69 -0.38
C GLU A 620 -40.90 19.04 -0.90
N LYS A 621 -40.55 20.14 -0.22
CA LYS A 621 -40.92 21.48 -0.69
C LYS A 621 -40.40 21.71 -2.11
N TYR A 622 -39.11 21.43 -2.36
CA TYR A 622 -38.52 21.56 -3.69
C TYR A 622 -39.25 20.72 -4.75
N MET A 623 -39.57 19.46 -4.44
CA MET A 623 -40.28 18.57 -5.36
C MET A 623 -41.68 19.10 -5.67
N ARG A 624 -42.42 19.58 -4.66
CA ARG A 624 -43.76 20.16 -4.83
C ARG A 624 -43.74 21.47 -5.61
N ASP A 625 -42.75 22.33 -5.36
CA ASP A 625 -42.60 23.61 -6.05
C ASP A 625 -42.25 23.42 -7.54
N THR A 626 -41.50 22.35 -7.86
CA THR A 626 -40.95 22.15 -9.21
C THR A 626 -41.83 21.24 -10.08
N ALA A 627 -42.42 20.19 -9.50
CA ALA A 627 -43.24 19.22 -10.23
C ALA A 627 -44.70 19.68 -10.37
N PRO A 628 -45.40 19.29 -11.45
CA PRO A 628 -46.83 19.57 -11.61
C PRO A 628 -47.67 18.99 -10.45
N ALA A 629 -48.63 19.77 -9.96
CA ALA A 629 -49.50 19.37 -8.84
C ALA A 629 -50.21 18.02 -9.07
N LYS A 630 -50.61 17.72 -10.32
CA LYS A 630 -51.28 16.47 -10.70
C LYS A 630 -50.47 15.19 -10.40
N TYR A 631 -49.16 15.30 -10.19
CA TYR A 631 -48.29 14.15 -9.93
C TYR A 631 -47.75 14.07 -8.50
N HIS A 632 -48.12 14.99 -7.61
CA HIS A 632 -47.57 15.03 -6.26
C HIS A 632 -47.82 13.73 -5.48
N ASP A 633 -49.03 13.16 -5.59
CA ASP A 633 -49.43 11.96 -4.85
C ASP A 633 -48.63 10.72 -5.24
N ILE A 634 -48.16 10.65 -6.50
CA ILE A 634 -47.37 9.52 -7.01
C ILE A 634 -45.86 9.76 -6.97
N LEU A 635 -45.40 11.00 -6.76
CA LEU A 635 -43.98 11.36 -6.75
C LEU A 635 -43.37 11.49 -5.35
N ILE A 636 -44.11 12.04 -4.38
CA ILE A 636 -43.56 12.41 -3.06
C ILE A 636 -43.43 11.16 -2.17
N PRO A 637 -42.19 10.76 -1.77
CA PRO A 637 -41.99 9.56 -0.98
C PRO A 637 -42.53 9.61 0.45
N ASP A 638 -42.99 8.47 0.95
CA ASP A 638 -43.38 8.27 2.35
C ASP A 638 -42.22 7.79 3.26
N PHE A 639 -41.17 7.19 2.71
CA PHE A 639 -40.01 6.65 3.43
C PHE A 639 -38.89 7.67 3.74
N GLU A 640 -37.99 7.30 4.66
CA GLU A 640 -36.89 8.16 5.15
C GLU A 640 -35.88 8.58 4.06
N VAL A 641 -35.41 9.83 4.15
CA VAL A 641 -34.35 10.37 3.29
C VAL A 641 -33.05 9.60 3.48
N GLY A 642 -32.45 9.15 2.37
CA GLY A 642 -31.20 8.39 2.37
C GLY A 642 -31.38 6.87 2.43
N CYS A 643 -32.61 6.37 2.58
CA CYS A 643 -32.88 4.93 2.56
C CYS A 643 -32.61 4.31 1.17
N LYS A 644 -33.02 5.01 0.10
CA LYS A 644 -32.63 4.71 -1.29
C LYS A 644 -31.56 5.69 -1.77
N ARG A 645 -30.88 5.35 -2.88
CA ARG A 645 -30.02 6.30 -3.61
C ARG A 645 -30.84 7.54 -3.98
N ARG A 646 -30.26 8.71 -3.73
CA ARG A 646 -30.86 10.01 -4.05
C ARG A 646 -30.73 10.26 -5.55
N ILE A 647 -31.78 10.80 -6.15
CA ILE A 647 -31.74 11.27 -7.53
C ILE A 647 -31.47 12.77 -7.50
N PHE A 648 -30.61 13.28 -8.38
CA PHE A 648 -30.39 14.71 -8.55
C PHE A 648 -31.13 15.18 -9.80
N ASN A 649 -31.94 16.23 -9.65
CA ASN A 649 -32.80 16.77 -10.69
C ASN A 649 -31.99 17.59 -11.69
N ASP A 650 -31.84 17.07 -12.91
CA ASP A 650 -31.28 17.80 -14.05
C ASP A 650 -32.36 17.96 -15.14
N GLY A 651 -33.47 18.59 -14.77
CA GLY A 651 -34.61 18.83 -15.67
C GLY A 651 -35.71 17.77 -15.65
N TYR A 652 -35.66 16.78 -14.75
CA TYR A 652 -36.68 15.73 -14.67
C TYR A 652 -38.02 16.26 -14.20
N LEU A 653 -38.07 16.93 -13.05
CA LEU A 653 -39.32 17.46 -12.50
C LEU A 653 -39.94 18.51 -13.43
N GLU A 654 -39.10 19.33 -14.08
CA GLU A 654 -39.49 20.33 -15.06
C GLU A 654 -40.10 19.68 -16.31
N SER A 655 -39.51 18.57 -16.79
CA SER A 655 -40.02 17.86 -17.97
C SER A 655 -41.43 17.29 -17.78
N LEU A 656 -41.87 17.08 -16.53
CA LEU A 656 -43.20 16.57 -16.22
C LEU A 656 -44.33 17.57 -16.54
N HIS A 657 -44.02 18.85 -16.72
CA HIS A 657 -44.98 19.86 -17.18
C HIS A 657 -45.30 19.75 -18.68
N SER A 658 -44.54 18.95 -19.43
CA SER A 658 -44.73 18.87 -20.87
C SER A 658 -46.08 18.27 -21.24
N ALA A 659 -46.76 18.87 -22.22
CA ALA A 659 -48.07 18.40 -22.68
C ALA A 659 -48.01 17.04 -23.39
N ASN A 660 -46.84 16.62 -23.88
CA ASN A 660 -46.61 15.33 -24.54
C ASN A 660 -45.99 14.27 -23.59
N LEU A 661 -46.12 14.45 -22.28
CA LEU A 661 -45.68 13.49 -21.28
C LEU A 661 -46.80 13.14 -20.32
N ASP A 662 -46.99 11.83 -20.12
CA ASP A 662 -47.82 11.28 -19.05
C ASP A 662 -46.99 10.44 -18.08
N LEU A 663 -47.25 10.62 -16.79
CA LEU A 663 -46.71 9.82 -15.70
C LEU A 663 -47.84 9.02 -15.07
N THR A 664 -47.68 7.70 -14.96
CA THR A 664 -48.70 6.81 -14.40
C THR A 664 -48.12 5.73 -13.48
N THR A 665 -48.93 5.27 -12.54
CA THR A 665 -48.67 4.12 -11.66
C THR A 665 -49.46 2.88 -12.06
N ALA A 666 -50.13 2.91 -13.21
CA ALA A 666 -50.95 1.80 -13.70
C ALA A 666 -50.16 0.48 -13.73
N LYS A 667 -50.76 -0.59 -13.21
CA LYS A 667 -50.09 -1.89 -13.11
C LYS A 667 -49.94 -2.47 -14.52
N ILE A 668 -48.71 -2.76 -14.94
CA ILE A 668 -48.43 -3.48 -16.19
C ILE A 668 -48.92 -4.92 -16.05
N LEU A 669 -49.82 -5.35 -16.94
CA LEU A 669 -50.36 -6.71 -16.98
C LEU A 669 -49.60 -7.57 -17.99
N GLU A 670 -49.42 -7.06 -19.20
CA GLU A 670 -48.70 -7.70 -20.30
C GLU A 670 -48.24 -6.67 -21.33
N ILE A 671 -47.29 -7.05 -22.18
CA ILE A 671 -46.94 -6.36 -23.41
C ILE A 671 -47.78 -6.98 -24.53
N VAL A 672 -48.35 -6.13 -25.38
CA VAL A 672 -49.21 -6.51 -26.52
C VAL A 672 -48.59 -5.98 -27.82
N PRO A 673 -48.98 -6.49 -29.00
CA PRO A 673 -48.39 -6.06 -30.27
C PRO A 673 -48.31 -4.54 -30.45
N GLU A 674 -49.36 -3.83 -30.05
CA GLU A 674 -49.52 -2.38 -30.21
C GLU A 674 -48.99 -1.52 -29.05
N GLY A 675 -48.50 -2.12 -27.95
CA GLY A 675 -48.02 -1.37 -26.78
C GLY A 675 -48.02 -2.11 -25.45
N VAL A 676 -48.39 -1.41 -24.38
CA VAL A 676 -48.37 -1.95 -23.00
C VAL A 676 -49.78 -2.00 -22.44
N ARG A 677 -50.28 -3.21 -22.12
CA ARG A 677 -51.56 -3.37 -21.44
C ARG A 677 -51.38 -3.15 -19.94
N THR A 678 -52.14 -2.21 -19.40
CA THR A 678 -52.16 -1.88 -17.98
C THR A 678 -53.52 -2.15 -17.36
N SER A 679 -53.64 -1.98 -16.04
CA SER A 679 -54.94 -2.01 -15.33
C SER A 679 -55.97 -1.01 -15.88
N ASP A 680 -55.51 0.07 -16.51
CA ASP A 680 -56.34 1.21 -16.89
C ASP A 680 -56.63 1.21 -18.41
N GLY A 681 -56.14 0.21 -19.14
CA GLY A 681 -56.25 0.08 -20.59
C GLY A 681 -54.90 -0.12 -21.28
N VAL A 682 -54.92 -0.07 -22.61
CA VAL A 682 -53.72 -0.22 -23.44
C VAL A 682 -53.10 1.16 -23.66
N ILE A 683 -51.80 1.26 -23.37
CA ILE A 683 -50.96 2.42 -23.68
C ILE A 683 -50.23 2.12 -25.00
N PRO A 684 -50.61 2.74 -26.13
CA PRO A 684 -49.98 2.46 -27.42
C PRO A 684 -48.51 2.90 -27.44
N ALA A 685 -47.62 2.06 -27.96
CA ALA A 685 -46.19 2.34 -27.99
C ALA A 685 -45.59 1.93 -29.34
N ASP A 686 -44.74 2.78 -29.90
CA ASP A 686 -43.88 2.39 -31.03
C ASP A 686 -42.50 1.94 -30.55
N VAL A 687 -42.10 2.39 -29.35
CA VAL A 687 -40.84 2.03 -28.68
C VAL A 687 -41.08 1.84 -27.18
N ILE A 688 -40.50 0.79 -26.59
CA ILE A 688 -40.49 0.53 -25.15
C ILE A 688 -39.05 0.60 -24.63
N VAL A 689 -38.80 1.51 -23.70
CA VAL A 689 -37.49 1.66 -23.04
C VAL A 689 -37.57 1.10 -21.63
N LEU A 690 -36.77 0.07 -21.36
CA LEU A 690 -36.65 -0.53 -20.04
C LEU A 690 -35.58 0.21 -19.23
N ALA A 691 -36.03 1.06 -18.30
CA ALA A 691 -35.20 1.70 -17.27
C ALA A 691 -35.35 0.98 -15.93
N THR A 692 -35.37 -0.35 -15.98
CA THR A 692 -35.72 -1.28 -14.88
C THR A 692 -34.54 -1.66 -13.98
N GLY A 693 -33.33 -1.19 -14.31
CA GLY A 693 -32.13 -1.33 -13.50
C GLY A 693 -31.33 -2.60 -13.82
N PHE A 694 -30.58 -3.08 -12.84
CA PHE A 694 -29.63 -4.18 -13.01
C PHE A 694 -29.92 -5.29 -12.00
N GLU A 695 -29.47 -6.50 -12.29
CA GLU A 695 -29.36 -7.55 -11.28
C GLU A 695 -28.24 -7.16 -10.30
N THR A 696 -28.60 -6.98 -9.03
CA THR A 696 -27.71 -6.57 -7.95
C THR A 696 -27.63 -7.66 -6.90
N ASN A 697 -26.61 -7.63 -6.05
CA ASN A 697 -26.27 -8.73 -5.11
C ASN A 697 -25.79 -10.02 -5.80
N GLN A 698 -25.37 -9.92 -7.07
CA GLN A 698 -24.58 -10.93 -7.77
C GLN A 698 -23.29 -10.25 -8.24
N PHE A 699 -22.13 -10.72 -7.77
CA PHE A 699 -20.85 -10.04 -8.05
C PHE A 699 -20.00 -10.77 -9.10
N THR A 700 -20.31 -12.03 -9.37
CA THR A 700 -19.67 -12.87 -10.41
C THR A 700 -20.73 -13.60 -11.25
N PRO A 701 -21.75 -12.91 -11.81
CA PRO A 701 -22.90 -13.58 -12.41
C PRO A 701 -22.59 -14.39 -13.68
N PHE A 702 -21.44 -14.15 -14.32
CA PHE A 702 -21.06 -14.76 -15.60
C PHE A 702 -19.92 -15.76 -15.50
N MET A 703 -19.42 -16.00 -14.29
CA MET A 703 -18.26 -16.85 -14.08
C MET A 703 -18.36 -17.63 -12.78
N ASP A 704 -17.85 -18.84 -12.79
CA ASP A 704 -17.63 -19.60 -11.57
C ASP A 704 -16.18 -19.39 -11.06
N ILE A 705 -16.02 -19.14 -9.77
CA ILE A 705 -14.71 -18.95 -9.14
C ILE A 705 -14.58 -20.02 -8.08
N VAL A 706 -13.65 -20.95 -8.28
CA VAL A 706 -13.46 -22.13 -7.44
C VAL A 706 -12.17 -21.98 -6.66
N GLY A 707 -12.31 -21.78 -5.35
CA GLY A 707 -11.22 -21.75 -4.37
C GLY A 707 -10.84 -23.16 -3.91
N ARG A 708 -10.27 -23.28 -2.70
CA ARG A 708 -9.90 -24.59 -2.13
C ARG A 708 -11.09 -25.42 -1.70
N ASP A 709 -12.07 -24.77 -1.08
CA ASP A 709 -13.17 -25.44 -0.39
C ASP A 709 -14.48 -25.39 -1.18
N GLY A 710 -14.42 -25.03 -2.47
CA GLY A 710 -15.58 -24.97 -3.37
C GLY A 710 -15.71 -23.64 -4.11
N SER A 711 -16.89 -23.40 -4.67
CA SER A 711 -17.18 -22.18 -5.43
C SER A 711 -17.36 -20.96 -4.52
N LEU A 712 -17.17 -19.75 -5.07
CA LEU A 712 -17.46 -18.48 -4.39
C LEU A 712 -18.93 -18.37 -3.96
N ASN A 713 -19.84 -18.93 -4.76
CA ASN A 713 -21.25 -18.99 -4.39
C ASN A 713 -21.48 -19.93 -3.20
N ASP A 714 -20.79 -21.07 -3.12
CA ASP A 714 -20.85 -21.96 -1.95
C ASP A 714 -20.27 -21.31 -0.70
N HIS A 715 -19.18 -20.56 -0.85
CA HIS A 715 -18.60 -19.76 0.24
C HIS A 715 -19.61 -18.78 0.81
N TRP A 716 -20.33 -18.04 -0.04
CA TRP A 716 -21.34 -17.09 0.40
C TRP A 716 -22.60 -17.74 0.98
N LYS A 717 -22.90 -19.03 0.71
CA LYS A 717 -23.98 -19.75 1.38
C LYS A 717 -23.74 -19.92 2.89
N ARG A 718 -22.49 -19.79 3.35
CA ARG A 718 -22.16 -19.75 4.79
C ARG A 718 -22.65 -18.48 5.48
N TYR A 719 -22.96 -17.45 4.69
CA TYR A 719 -23.58 -16.20 5.12
C TYR A 719 -24.99 -16.08 4.49
N ASP A 720 -25.74 -15.05 4.87
CA ASP A 720 -27.05 -14.78 4.27
C ASP A 720 -26.98 -14.01 2.94
N GLY A 721 -25.78 -13.76 2.41
CA GLY A 721 -25.55 -13.17 1.11
C GLY A 721 -24.07 -12.86 0.84
N PRO A 722 -23.76 -12.23 -0.31
CA PRO A 722 -22.38 -11.89 -0.66
C PRO A 722 -21.72 -10.98 0.36
N GLU A 723 -20.46 -11.25 0.64
CA GLU A 723 -19.62 -10.47 1.52
C GLU A 723 -18.14 -10.59 1.10
N ALA A 724 -17.32 -9.64 1.56
CA ALA A 724 -15.88 -9.70 1.38
C ALA A 724 -15.18 -8.86 2.46
N TYR A 725 -14.12 -9.40 3.04
CA TYR A 725 -13.25 -8.70 3.98
C TYR A 725 -12.67 -7.43 3.37
N ASN A 726 -12.87 -6.31 4.06
CA ASN A 726 -12.53 -4.96 3.59
C ASN A 726 -13.04 -4.71 2.16
N SER A 727 -14.20 -5.27 1.81
CA SER A 727 -14.83 -5.19 0.49
C SER A 727 -13.98 -5.71 -0.66
N SER A 728 -13.08 -6.66 -0.40
CA SER A 728 -12.10 -7.09 -1.40
C SER A 728 -11.66 -8.55 -1.35
N ALA A 729 -11.64 -9.23 -0.20
CA ALA A 729 -11.07 -10.58 -0.11
C ALA A 729 -11.92 -11.57 0.68
N MET A 730 -11.71 -12.86 0.43
CA MET A 730 -12.38 -13.97 1.14
C MET A 730 -11.37 -15.04 1.56
N SER A 731 -11.65 -15.79 2.63
CA SER A 731 -10.86 -16.98 3.00
C SER A 731 -11.12 -18.12 2.00
N GLY A 732 -10.13 -18.99 1.77
CA GLY A 732 -10.25 -20.08 0.79
C GLY A 732 -10.02 -19.68 -0.67
N PHE A 733 -9.77 -18.40 -0.97
CA PHE A 733 -9.47 -17.87 -2.31
C PHE A 733 -8.09 -17.15 -2.33
N PRO A 734 -6.97 -17.90 -2.33
CA PRO A 734 -5.64 -17.30 -2.26
C PRO A 734 -5.33 -16.41 -3.47
N ASN A 735 -4.64 -15.29 -3.26
CA ASN A 735 -4.30 -14.32 -4.31
C ASN A 735 -5.48 -13.78 -5.15
N PHE A 736 -6.73 -14.00 -4.71
CA PHE A 736 -7.90 -13.47 -5.39
C PHE A 736 -8.46 -12.26 -4.66
N PHE A 737 -8.72 -11.18 -5.40
CA PHE A 737 -9.27 -9.95 -4.86
C PHE A 737 -10.36 -9.38 -5.75
N MET A 738 -11.48 -8.99 -5.14
CA MET A 738 -12.54 -8.21 -5.77
C MET A 738 -12.23 -6.72 -5.64
N LEU A 739 -12.41 -5.96 -6.72
CA LEU A 739 -12.24 -4.51 -6.74
C LEU A 739 -13.60 -3.85 -6.82
N PHE A 740 -13.90 -2.99 -5.85
CA PHE A 740 -15.26 -2.50 -5.65
C PHE A 740 -16.22 -3.70 -5.51
N GLY A 741 -15.95 -4.57 -4.52
CA GLY A 741 -16.75 -5.76 -4.24
C GLY A 741 -17.88 -5.52 -3.22
N PRO A 742 -18.38 -6.58 -2.57
CA PRO A 742 -19.43 -6.48 -1.57
C PRO A 742 -19.16 -5.41 -0.51
N ASN A 743 -20.21 -4.69 -0.13
CA ASN A 743 -20.19 -3.60 0.83
C ASN A 743 -19.27 -2.42 0.48
N ALA A 744 -18.82 -2.25 -0.77
CA ALA A 744 -18.02 -1.07 -1.17
C ALA A 744 -18.87 0.17 -1.52
N GLY A 745 -20.17 -0.02 -1.79
CA GLY A 745 -21.07 1.03 -2.25
C GLY A 745 -21.39 2.05 -1.16
N THR A 746 -21.38 3.33 -1.51
CA THR A 746 -21.76 4.41 -0.59
C THR A 746 -22.80 5.31 -1.24
N GLY A 747 -23.87 5.64 -0.49
CA GLY A 747 -24.94 6.52 -0.98
C GLY A 747 -24.62 8.01 -0.95
N HIS A 748 -23.39 8.39 -0.58
CA HIS A 748 -23.03 9.78 -0.26
C HIS A 748 -21.79 10.33 -0.95
N THR A 749 -21.00 9.49 -1.60
CA THR A 749 -19.64 9.83 -2.08
C THR A 749 -19.27 8.95 -3.28
N SER A 750 -18.02 9.03 -3.73
CA SER A 750 -17.60 8.50 -5.04
C SER A 750 -17.33 7.00 -5.03
N ALA A 751 -18.02 6.26 -5.91
CA ALA A 751 -17.71 4.86 -6.18
C ALA A 751 -16.29 4.65 -6.73
N LEU A 752 -15.75 5.65 -7.45
CA LEU A 752 -14.38 5.58 -7.98
C LEU A 752 -13.34 5.61 -6.84
N MET A 753 -13.61 6.36 -5.78
CA MET A 753 -12.79 6.34 -4.57
C MET A 753 -12.83 4.98 -3.88
N ALA A 754 -14.01 4.36 -3.78
CA ALA A 754 -14.15 3.01 -3.23
C ALA A 754 -13.37 1.97 -4.06
N ALA A 755 -13.39 2.08 -5.39
CA ALA A 755 -12.57 1.24 -6.27
C ALA A 755 -11.06 1.44 -6.04
N GLU A 756 -10.59 2.70 -5.96
CA GLU A 756 -9.19 3.00 -5.62
C GLU A 756 -8.81 2.48 -4.22
N ASN A 757 -9.73 2.51 -3.25
CA ASN A 757 -9.51 1.95 -1.92
C ASN A 757 -9.32 0.43 -1.96
N SER A 758 -10.19 -0.31 -2.68
CA SER A 758 -10.01 -1.76 -2.89
C SER A 758 -8.67 -2.08 -3.57
N VAL A 759 -8.28 -1.32 -4.60
CA VAL A 759 -6.98 -1.49 -5.28
C VAL A 759 -5.83 -1.26 -4.30
N ASN A 760 -5.87 -0.14 -3.57
CA ASN A 760 -4.84 0.21 -2.59
C ASN A 760 -4.67 -0.87 -1.52
N TYR A 761 -5.78 -1.40 -1.01
CA TYR A 761 -5.78 -2.46 -0.01
C TYR A 761 -5.18 -3.76 -0.57
N ALA A 762 -5.74 -4.27 -1.67
CA ALA A 762 -5.32 -5.53 -2.27
C ALA A 762 -3.83 -5.52 -2.64
N LEU A 763 -3.36 -4.44 -3.28
CA LEU A 763 -1.95 -4.31 -3.67
C LEU A 763 -0.98 -4.22 -2.49
N ARG A 764 -1.41 -3.72 -1.33
CA ARG A 764 -0.59 -3.73 -0.10
C ARG A 764 -0.51 -5.10 0.53
N VAL A 765 -1.62 -5.84 0.52
CA VAL A 765 -1.67 -7.22 0.99
C VAL A 765 -0.83 -8.13 0.10
N LEU A 766 -0.91 -7.97 -1.22
CA LEU A 766 -0.17 -8.73 -2.22
C LEU A 766 1.30 -8.36 -2.35
N LYS A 767 1.77 -7.33 -1.63
CA LYS A 767 3.17 -6.90 -1.64
C LYS A 767 4.17 -8.07 -1.48
N PRO A 768 3.99 -9.03 -0.56
CA PRO A 768 4.89 -10.18 -0.45
C PRO A 768 4.93 -11.05 -1.72
N VAL A 769 3.83 -11.16 -2.46
CA VAL A 769 3.77 -11.92 -3.72
C VAL A 769 4.55 -11.20 -4.82
N PHE A 770 4.33 -9.89 -4.98
CA PHE A 770 5.08 -9.07 -5.95
C PHE A 770 6.57 -8.93 -5.59
N ASP A 771 6.89 -9.03 -4.30
CA ASP A 771 8.27 -9.04 -3.82
C ASP A 771 8.92 -10.43 -3.95
N LYS A 772 8.19 -11.48 -4.37
CA LYS A 772 8.65 -12.88 -4.40
C LYS A 772 9.03 -13.44 -3.01
N ARG A 773 8.40 -12.95 -1.95
CA ARG A 773 8.50 -13.45 -0.55
C ARG A 773 7.43 -14.47 -0.19
N ALA A 774 6.39 -14.56 -0.99
CA ALA A 774 5.31 -15.51 -0.84
C ALA A 774 4.83 -15.91 -2.23
N ASP A 775 4.41 -17.15 -2.39
CA ASP A 775 3.72 -17.60 -3.59
C ASP A 775 2.24 -17.21 -3.54
N ALA A 776 1.66 -17.21 -2.34
CA ALA A 776 0.29 -16.80 -2.11
C ALA A 776 0.09 -16.09 -0.77
N VAL A 777 -0.90 -15.21 -0.74
CA VAL A 777 -1.49 -14.64 0.48
C VAL A 777 -2.97 -15.00 0.55
N GLU A 778 -3.43 -15.25 1.78
CA GLU A 778 -4.79 -15.73 2.02
C GLU A 778 -5.34 -15.17 3.32
N LEU A 779 -6.64 -14.89 3.34
CA LEU A 779 -7.33 -14.36 4.50
C LEU A 779 -7.64 -15.47 5.52
N SER A 780 -7.46 -15.19 6.80
CA SER A 780 -7.93 -16.07 7.88
C SER A 780 -9.47 -16.15 7.91
N PRO A 781 -10.07 -17.36 7.97
CA PRO A 781 -11.52 -17.51 8.11
C PRO A 781 -12.10 -16.78 9.32
N THR A 782 -11.39 -16.77 10.46
CA THR A 782 -11.85 -16.07 11.67
C THR A 782 -11.93 -14.56 11.44
N ALA A 783 -10.95 -13.98 10.74
CA ALA A 783 -10.95 -12.55 10.46
C ALA A 783 -12.07 -12.14 9.50
N GLU A 784 -12.41 -13.01 8.54
CA GLU A 784 -13.55 -12.85 7.64
C GLU A 784 -14.88 -12.83 8.42
N ASP A 785 -15.11 -13.84 9.26
CA ASP A 785 -16.33 -13.97 10.05
C ASP A 785 -16.55 -12.79 11.01
N GLU A 786 -15.51 -12.37 11.72
CA GLU A 786 -15.57 -11.20 12.62
C GLU A 786 -15.89 -9.92 11.86
N TYR A 787 -15.28 -9.72 10.69
CA TYR A 787 -15.53 -8.56 9.85
C TYR A 787 -16.96 -8.56 9.30
N SER A 788 -17.43 -9.70 8.79
CA SER A 788 -18.77 -9.86 8.24
C SER A 788 -19.84 -9.52 9.30
N LYS A 789 -19.70 -10.08 10.51
CA LYS A 789 -20.56 -9.76 11.66
C LYS A 789 -20.51 -8.27 12.02
N ALA A 790 -19.32 -7.66 12.04
CA ALA A 790 -19.17 -6.24 12.35
C ALA A 790 -19.83 -5.32 11.31
N VAL A 791 -19.68 -5.63 10.01
CA VAL A 791 -20.29 -4.89 8.91
C VAL A 791 -21.81 -4.98 8.99
N GLN A 792 -22.37 -6.18 9.07
CA GLN A 792 -23.82 -6.35 9.12
C GLN A 792 -24.42 -5.76 10.40
N GLY A 793 -23.78 -5.96 11.55
CA GLY A 793 -24.20 -5.33 12.81
C GLY A 793 -24.16 -3.79 12.76
N ALA A 794 -23.20 -3.20 12.04
CA ALA A 794 -23.16 -1.77 11.81
C ALA A 794 -24.24 -1.28 10.83
N LEU A 795 -24.56 -2.07 9.79
CA LEU A 795 -25.60 -1.77 8.79
C LEU A 795 -27.01 -1.76 9.40
N GLN A 796 -27.29 -2.64 10.37
CA GLN A 796 -28.56 -2.60 11.13
C GLN A 796 -28.79 -1.25 11.85
N LYS A 797 -27.72 -0.49 12.13
CA LYS A 797 -27.76 0.84 12.75
C LYS A 797 -27.74 1.97 11.71
N ARG A 798 -28.14 1.70 10.47
CA ARG A 798 -28.16 2.66 9.35
C ARG A 798 -29.53 2.71 8.68
N VAL A 799 -29.83 3.86 8.09
CA VAL A 799 -31.11 4.13 7.40
C VAL A 799 -31.34 3.21 6.21
N TRP A 800 -30.27 2.67 5.58
CA TRP A 800 -30.41 1.68 4.51
C TRP A 800 -31.20 0.45 4.94
N ASN A 801 -31.14 0.08 6.22
CA ASN A 801 -31.83 -1.07 6.80
C ASN A 801 -33.09 -0.66 7.59
N ALA A 802 -33.58 0.58 7.45
CA ALA A 802 -34.74 1.09 8.18
C ALA A 802 -36.10 0.71 7.54
N GLY A 803 -36.15 -0.39 6.78
CA GLY A 803 -37.40 -0.96 6.25
C GLY A 803 -37.87 -0.45 4.88
N CYS A 804 -37.10 0.35 4.14
CA CYS A 804 -37.45 0.64 2.75
C CYS A 804 -37.01 -0.48 1.80
N GLN A 805 -37.82 -0.76 0.79
CA GLN A 805 -37.43 -1.65 -0.30
C GLN A 805 -36.38 -0.97 -1.20
N SER A 806 -35.14 -1.48 -1.17
CA SER A 806 -34.04 -0.99 -1.99
C SER A 806 -33.26 -2.17 -2.58
N TRP A 807 -32.52 -1.91 -3.65
CA TRP A 807 -31.66 -2.92 -4.28
C TRP A 807 -30.42 -3.28 -3.44
N TYR A 808 -30.20 -2.61 -2.31
CA TYR A 808 -29.10 -2.87 -1.39
C TYR A 808 -29.25 -4.17 -0.60
N ILE A 809 -30.50 -4.60 -0.38
CA ILE A 809 -30.87 -5.65 0.56
C ILE A 809 -31.49 -6.82 -0.21
N ASN A 810 -31.13 -8.05 0.15
CA ASN A 810 -31.74 -9.26 -0.39
C ASN A 810 -32.95 -9.73 0.43
N GLU A 811 -33.57 -10.83 0.01
CA GLU A 811 -34.78 -11.39 0.64
C GLU A 811 -34.57 -11.81 2.11
N LYS A 812 -33.32 -12.10 2.51
CA LYS A 812 -32.95 -12.45 3.89
C LYS A 812 -32.58 -11.24 4.75
N ASN A 813 -32.88 -10.02 4.29
CA ASN A 813 -32.49 -8.77 4.93
C ASN A 813 -30.95 -8.57 5.05
N TRP A 814 -30.17 -9.26 4.21
CA TRP A 814 -28.72 -9.08 4.11
C TRP A 814 -28.39 -7.92 3.18
N ASN A 815 -27.56 -6.98 3.64
CA ASN A 815 -27.14 -5.84 2.83
C ASN A 815 -25.73 -6.09 2.29
N ALA A 816 -25.63 -6.50 1.01
CA ALA A 816 -24.35 -6.79 0.37
C ALA A 816 -23.76 -5.57 -0.35
N MET A 817 -24.45 -4.43 -0.38
CA MET A 817 -24.06 -3.31 -1.24
C MET A 817 -23.50 -2.12 -0.45
N ALA A 818 -24.11 -1.76 0.68
CA ALA A 818 -23.77 -0.53 1.40
C ALA A 818 -22.55 -0.73 2.32
N TYR A 819 -21.68 0.27 2.35
CA TYR A 819 -20.62 0.40 3.36
C TYR A 819 -21.15 1.17 4.57
N PRO A 820 -21.09 0.61 5.80
CA PRO A 820 -21.70 1.24 6.98
C PRO A 820 -20.92 2.42 7.57
N TRP A 821 -19.75 2.77 7.02
CA TRP A 821 -18.88 3.84 7.50
C TRP A 821 -18.55 4.86 6.39
N THR A 822 -17.70 5.83 6.70
CA THR A 822 -17.25 6.88 5.77
C THR A 822 -16.25 6.32 4.75
N GLN A 823 -16.13 6.93 3.57
CA GLN A 823 -15.04 6.56 2.65
C GLN A 823 -13.68 6.98 3.18
N ALA A 824 -13.62 8.02 4.02
CA ALA A 824 -12.41 8.34 4.78
C ALA A 824 -11.93 7.15 5.63
N TYR A 825 -12.85 6.46 6.31
CA TYR A 825 -12.54 5.27 7.10
C TYR A 825 -12.12 4.09 6.22
N PHE A 826 -12.82 3.87 5.09
CA PHE A 826 -12.42 2.83 4.14
C PHE A 826 -11.02 3.06 3.58
N TRP A 827 -10.71 4.31 3.22
CA TRP A 827 -9.38 4.72 2.78
C TRP A 827 -8.33 4.46 3.84
N TYR A 828 -8.58 4.87 5.09
CA TYR A 828 -7.67 4.62 6.21
C TYR A 828 -7.37 3.13 6.40
N ARG A 829 -8.42 2.30 6.46
CA ARG A 829 -8.26 0.84 6.55
C ARG A 829 -7.51 0.24 5.37
N SER A 830 -7.68 0.82 4.18
CA SER A 830 -6.98 0.40 2.97
C SER A 830 -5.49 0.74 2.97
N LEU A 831 -5.06 1.70 3.78
CA LEU A 831 -3.63 2.03 3.96
C LEU A 831 -2.92 1.10 4.95
N PHE A 832 -3.66 0.54 5.92
CA PHE A 832 -3.10 -0.24 7.01
C PHE A 832 -3.76 -1.63 7.12
N PRO A 833 -3.47 -2.58 6.21
CA PRO A 833 -3.91 -3.95 6.36
C PRO A 833 -3.39 -4.57 7.65
N ILE A 834 -4.27 -5.25 8.39
CA ILE A 834 -3.94 -5.94 9.64
C ILE A 834 -3.19 -7.23 9.29
N LYS A 835 -1.87 -7.25 9.50
CA LYS A 835 -1.01 -8.35 9.04
C LYS A 835 -1.37 -9.72 9.63
N SER A 836 -1.84 -9.76 10.89
CA SER A 836 -2.22 -11.00 11.58
C SER A 836 -3.42 -11.71 10.96
N HIS A 837 -4.23 -11.01 10.16
CA HIS A 837 -5.37 -11.60 9.46
C HIS A 837 -4.98 -12.34 8.18
N TRP A 838 -3.72 -12.23 7.75
CA TRP A 838 -3.24 -12.74 6.47
C TRP A 838 -2.19 -13.84 6.65
N ILE A 839 -2.48 -15.00 6.08
CA ILE A 839 -1.60 -16.15 6.01
C ILE A 839 -0.75 -16.01 4.73
N LYS A 840 0.55 -16.24 4.84
CA LYS A 840 1.48 -16.25 3.70
C LYS A 840 1.91 -17.69 3.44
N LYS A 841 1.83 -18.13 2.20
CA LYS A 841 2.33 -19.44 1.77
C LYS A 841 3.56 -19.31 0.89
N THR A 842 4.52 -20.19 1.12
CA THR A 842 5.74 -20.39 0.32
C THR A 842 5.88 -21.87 0.00
N ARG A 843 6.14 -22.24 -1.26
CA ARG A 843 6.34 -23.65 -1.63
C ARG A 843 7.62 -24.21 -1.01
N PRO A 844 7.61 -25.48 -0.54
CA PRO A 844 8.83 -26.18 -0.19
C PRO A 844 9.71 -26.34 -1.45
N GLY A 845 10.89 -25.73 -1.48
CA GLY A 845 11.84 -25.83 -2.60
C GLY A 845 11.95 -24.59 -3.51
N GLY A 846 11.13 -23.56 -3.32
CA GLY A 846 11.32 -22.27 -3.97
C GLY A 846 12.60 -21.60 -3.46
N ALA A 847 13.57 -21.35 -4.34
CA ALA A 847 14.79 -20.62 -4.02
C ALA A 847 14.42 -19.31 -3.29
N LYS A 848 14.98 -19.10 -2.10
CA LYS A 848 14.80 -17.86 -1.33
C LYS A 848 15.44 -16.70 -2.11
N SER A 849 14.70 -16.10 -3.04
CA SER A 849 15.14 -14.90 -3.74
C SER A 849 15.12 -13.75 -2.74
N GLY A 850 16.33 -13.29 -2.40
CA GLY A 850 16.58 -12.21 -1.45
C GLY A 850 15.74 -10.98 -1.78
N THR A 851 15.10 -10.45 -0.76
CA THR A 851 14.09 -9.41 -0.95
C THR A 851 14.60 -8.03 -0.59
N SER A 852 14.74 -7.27 -1.67
CA SER A 852 14.61 -5.83 -1.74
C SER A 852 13.25 -5.38 -1.19
N LYS A 853 13.26 -4.24 -0.49
CA LYS A 853 12.26 -3.15 -0.42
C LYS A 853 12.20 -2.55 0.99
N TYR A 854 12.65 -1.32 1.20
CA TYR A 854 11.95 -0.05 0.91
C TYR A 854 10.61 0.08 1.65
N TRP A 855 10.69 0.88 2.73
CA TRP A 855 9.80 1.96 3.18
C TRP A 855 8.28 1.76 3.08
N LEU A 856 7.62 1.75 4.24
CA LEU A 856 6.29 2.35 4.47
C LEU A 856 5.87 2.19 5.94
N SER A 857 6.24 3.16 6.79
CA SER A 857 5.44 3.60 7.94
C SER A 857 6.12 4.74 8.70
N LEU A 858 5.85 5.99 8.30
CA LEU A 858 5.77 7.13 9.21
C LEU A 858 5.05 8.27 8.46
N PRO A 859 3.74 8.41 8.64
CA PRO A 859 3.31 9.64 9.28
C PRO A 859 2.06 9.39 10.15
N PHE A 860 2.25 9.28 11.46
CA PHE A 860 1.12 9.42 12.38
C PHE A 860 1.39 10.30 13.61
N MET A 861 2.62 10.80 13.81
CA MET A 861 2.97 11.56 15.02
C MET A 861 3.38 13.03 14.79
N LEU A 862 3.34 13.53 13.55
CA LEU A 862 3.71 14.93 13.23
C LEU A 862 2.53 15.80 12.76
N GLY A 863 1.30 15.27 12.80
CA GLY A 863 0.08 16.00 12.43
C GLY A 863 -0.39 17.05 13.45
N LEU A 864 0.19 17.07 14.66
CA LEU A 864 -0.26 17.97 15.74
C LEU A 864 0.53 19.28 15.83
N GLY A 865 1.78 19.34 15.34
CA GLY A 865 2.58 20.58 15.37
C GLY A 865 2.31 21.54 14.21
N VAL A 866 1.88 21.03 13.05
CA VAL A 866 1.67 21.83 11.83
C VAL A 866 0.38 22.66 11.89
N SER A 867 -0.58 22.28 12.75
CA SER A 867 -1.85 23.02 12.92
C SER A 867 -1.67 24.39 13.60
N LEU A 868 -0.60 24.57 14.39
CA LEU A 868 -0.37 25.81 15.14
C LEU A 868 0.37 26.88 14.33
N ALA A 869 1.27 26.49 13.42
CA ALA A 869 1.96 27.45 12.53
C ALA A 869 1.11 27.89 11.32
N TYR A 870 0.14 27.07 10.90
CA TYR A 870 -0.77 27.38 9.79
C TYR A 870 -1.83 28.45 10.15
N LYS A 871 -2.07 28.66 11.46
CA LYS A 871 -3.02 29.63 12.00
C LYS A 871 -2.52 31.07 11.88
N GLU A 872 -1.21 31.29 12.03
CA GLU A 872 -0.57 32.63 11.98
C GLU A 872 -0.45 33.15 10.54
N ILE A 873 -0.18 32.27 9.57
CA ILE A 873 0.04 32.67 8.16
C ILE A 873 -1.29 32.99 7.44
N LEU A 874 -2.41 32.37 7.83
CA LEU A 874 -3.73 32.65 7.27
C LEU A 874 -4.38 33.94 7.80
N LEU A 875 -3.91 34.47 8.94
CA LEU A 875 -4.46 35.69 9.55
C LEU A 875 -3.90 36.99 8.93
N ALA A 876 -2.82 36.91 8.14
CA ALA A 876 -2.17 38.10 7.57
C ALA A 876 -2.55 38.42 6.11
N ALA A 877 -3.31 37.55 5.40
CA ALA A 877 -3.38 37.62 3.94
C ALA A 877 -4.78 37.65 3.28
N VAL A 878 -5.88 37.84 4.02
CA VAL A 878 -7.23 37.92 3.39
C VAL A 878 -8.06 39.07 3.98
N PRO A 879 -8.63 39.97 3.16
CA PRO A 879 -9.50 41.05 3.63
C PRO A 879 -10.76 40.52 4.33
N ARG A 880 -11.23 41.26 5.34
CA ARG A 880 -12.43 40.99 6.15
C ARG A 880 -13.72 41.00 5.31
N SER A 881 -14.01 39.90 4.63
CA SER A 881 -15.37 39.57 4.19
C SER A 881 -15.43 38.08 3.82
N LEU A 882 -15.53 37.19 4.80
CA LEU A 882 -15.98 35.80 4.62
C LEU A 882 -16.15 35.14 6.00
N GLU A 883 -17.40 35.03 6.46
CA GLU A 883 -17.83 34.24 7.64
C GLU A 883 -17.53 32.72 7.54
N PHE A 884 -16.87 32.28 6.47
CA PHE A 884 -16.65 30.87 6.13
C PHE A 884 -15.44 30.25 6.85
N GLY A 885 -14.39 31.03 7.14
CA GLY A 885 -13.16 30.53 7.78
C GLY A 885 -13.36 30.08 9.25
N ASN A 886 -14.16 30.83 10.01
CA ASN A 886 -14.41 30.52 11.43
C ASN A 886 -15.25 29.25 11.63
N LYS A 887 -16.12 28.89 10.68
CA LYS A 887 -16.93 27.66 10.73
C LYS A 887 -16.11 26.39 10.46
N ILE A 888 -15.01 26.48 9.71
CA ILE A 888 -14.12 25.34 9.41
C ILE A 888 -13.23 25.02 10.61
N LEU A 889 -12.69 26.04 11.28
CA LEU A 889 -11.86 25.85 12.47
C LEU A 889 -12.68 25.30 13.66
N SER A 890 -13.92 25.77 13.85
CA SER A 890 -14.80 25.20 14.89
C SER A 890 -15.23 23.76 14.58
N PHE A 891 -15.32 23.39 13.30
CA PHE A 891 -15.64 22.04 12.85
C PHE A 891 -14.48 21.07 13.12
N ILE A 892 -13.23 21.46 12.82
CA ILE A 892 -12.04 20.64 13.08
C ILE A 892 -11.83 20.43 14.58
N HIS A 893 -12.02 21.48 15.39
CA HIS A 893 -11.86 21.40 16.85
C HIS A 893 -12.96 20.53 17.49
N GLY A 894 -14.21 20.67 17.04
CA GLY A 894 -15.33 19.83 17.50
C GLY A 894 -15.19 18.35 17.08
N TYR A 895 -14.61 18.08 15.92
CA TYR A 895 -14.42 16.71 15.42
C TYR A 895 -13.29 15.97 16.15
N ALA A 896 -12.19 16.66 16.51
CA ALA A 896 -11.11 16.08 17.31
C ALA A 896 -11.56 15.79 18.75
N SER A 897 -12.36 16.66 19.34
CA SER A 897 -12.85 16.52 20.72
C SER A 897 -13.90 15.41 20.89
N ASP A 898 -14.71 15.12 19.87
CA ASP A 898 -15.76 14.08 19.90
C ASP A 898 -15.18 12.68 19.56
N MET A 899 -14.02 12.62 18.89
CA MET A 899 -13.31 11.38 18.57
C MET A 899 -12.45 10.88 19.74
N LEU A 900 -11.92 11.80 20.56
CA LEU A 900 -11.14 11.48 21.77
C LEU A 900 -12.00 11.13 23.00
N SER A 901 -13.31 11.37 22.97
CA SER A 901 -14.21 11.12 24.12
C SER A 901 -15.01 9.81 24.02
N ARG A 902 -14.82 9.01 22.95
CA ARG A 902 -15.57 7.75 22.70
C ARG A 902 -14.69 6.52 22.46
N HIS A 903 -13.40 6.62 22.76
CA HIS A 903 -12.45 5.53 22.95
C HIS A 903 -11.75 5.76 24.28
#